data_AF-A0A179U6K2-F1
#
_entry.id   AF-A0A179U6K2-F1
#
_cell.length_a   1.000
_cell.length_b   1.000
_cell.length_c   1.000
_cell.angle_alpha   90.00
_cell.angle_beta   90.00
_cell.angle_gamma   90.00
#
_symmetry.space_group_name_H-M   'P 1'
#
loop_
_entity.id
_entity.type
_entity.pdbx_description
1 polymer ?
#
loop_
_entity_poly.entity_id
_entity_poly.type
_entity_poly.pdbx_seq_one_letter_code
_entity_poly.pdbx_strand_id
1 'polypeptide(L)'
;MLLPHPLEQLRATEIHCARDVIFKVNPGVLIQFRSIFLEEPAKASLTSFLAAEHGGTLTSSTPRPPRLANVYYDTIHSDKTHKYFEAVVDLDLKEEVSRQAFDSSMQPSFTLEEFYSFNEACMTSPLFQEAVSKFKLPEGFVLEIDPWPYGGLDHGEPDIRYMQGLCFAKDTRNGNPNSNHYGYPIPLIPVMDFHKREVIRVDKLATGGTGDGLACDTTPTNVLDHTRPSEYVPELLDVKLRTDLKPLNVLQPEGPSFQVSNGSLVEWQKWRFRVGFNPREGATIHDIHYDGRSVLYRLSFSEMTVPYGDPRPPFHRKQAFDFGDGGAGRSANNLALGCDCLGVIQYLDGFNIDASGQPSVAKNVVCVHEQDNGIGWKHTNFRTDRAVVTRYRELVVQFIITLANYEYIFAYKFDQAGGITVETRATGIVSVINIDHGKTSPWGNVVSPGALAQNHQHIFCLRIDPAINGYRNTIFREESLPMPMDIHTNPFGNGYQVVTQPVATSGGFDASPSTNLTIKMSNTNVLNPISGRPVSYKFTPPATQLLLADPRSTVAQRAQFAKHHVWVTRHRDGEFFAGGKFTNQSRTERGGVGDAAARNENTLDTDVVIWSVFGLSHNPRVEDWPVMPIEKMEVHLRPADFFDRNPALDVPGTKNPTSVLVDGKTDDCCAAGGKVQRAPESHRQSSQDIPVKDILFKLKPGVTAAQIDEFKKACKAMVGQVPGLREIHNNPPLAMTASRAKGYDMGLLAILEKPDDISVYAGHPSHLEVQKLREEICDDALAYDMEF
;
A
#
# COMPACT_ATOMS: atom_id res chain seq x y z
N MET A 1 18.18 21.38 -18.88
CA MET A 1 17.23 20.38 -18.34
C MET A 1 17.09 20.63 -16.85
N LEU A 2 15.89 20.52 -16.27
CA LEU A 2 15.77 20.52 -14.80
C LEU A 2 16.48 19.26 -14.26
N LEU A 3 17.30 19.44 -13.23
CA LEU A 3 17.95 18.33 -12.51
C LEU A 3 16.88 17.49 -11.81
N PRO A 4 17.00 16.15 -11.81
CA PRO A 4 16.06 15.27 -11.12
C PRO A 4 16.02 15.60 -9.62
N HIS A 5 14.88 15.33 -8.99
CA HIS A 5 14.78 15.40 -7.54
C HIS A 5 15.71 14.32 -6.92
N PRO A 6 16.41 14.55 -5.78
CA PRO A 6 17.33 13.55 -5.22
C PRO A 6 16.71 12.18 -4.95
N LEU A 7 15.41 12.14 -4.62
CA LEU A 7 14.61 10.90 -4.43
C LEU A 7 13.91 10.36 -5.69
N GLU A 8 14.07 11.01 -6.86
CA GLU A 8 13.49 10.51 -8.10
C GLU A 8 14.17 9.19 -8.50
N GLN A 9 13.44 8.19 -9.00
CA GLN A 9 14.05 6.95 -9.50
C GLN A 9 15.11 7.22 -10.58
N LEU A 10 16.04 6.29 -10.78
CA LEU A 10 17.01 6.43 -11.88
C LEU A 10 16.30 6.37 -13.22
N ARG A 11 16.69 7.25 -14.13
CA ARG A 11 16.27 7.23 -15.53
C ARG A 11 17.08 6.19 -16.30
N ALA A 12 16.57 5.71 -17.43
CA ALA A 12 17.28 4.76 -18.29
C ALA A 12 18.71 5.22 -18.65
N THR A 13 18.90 6.52 -18.92
CA THR A 13 20.22 7.11 -19.20
C THR A 13 21.17 7.08 -18.00
N GLU A 14 20.64 7.23 -16.79
CA GLU A 14 21.41 7.12 -15.55
C GLU A 14 21.82 5.66 -15.29
N ILE A 15 20.92 4.72 -15.56
CA ILE A 15 21.20 3.27 -15.48
C ILE A 15 22.29 2.87 -16.48
N HIS A 16 22.20 3.33 -17.73
CA HIS A 16 23.26 3.12 -18.74
C HIS A 16 24.60 3.69 -18.29
N CYS A 17 24.60 4.89 -17.71
CA CYS A 17 25.82 5.51 -17.19
C CYS A 17 26.46 4.65 -16.09
N ALA A 18 25.67 4.20 -15.10
CA ALA A 18 26.15 3.35 -14.02
C ALA A 18 26.74 2.04 -14.56
N ARG A 19 26.03 1.37 -15.47
CA ARG A 19 26.49 0.15 -16.14
C ARG A 19 27.83 0.36 -16.85
N ASP A 20 27.94 1.42 -17.65
CA ASP A 20 29.13 1.69 -18.46
C ASP A 20 30.36 2.01 -17.59
N VAL A 21 30.15 2.67 -16.45
CA VAL A 21 31.20 2.85 -15.44
C VAL A 21 31.70 1.49 -14.93
N ILE A 22 30.80 0.59 -14.54
CA ILE A 22 31.16 -0.75 -14.03
C ILE A 22 31.90 -1.59 -15.08
N PHE A 23 31.51 -1.53 -16.36
CA PHE A 23 32.27 -2.17 -17.43
C PHE A 23 33.68 -1.59 -17.57
N LYS A 24 33.82 -0.26 -17.51
CA LYS A 24 35.11 0.43 -17.67
C LYS A 24 36.12 0.05 -16.58
N VAL A 25 35.66 -0.10 -15.33
CA VAL A 25 36.52 -0.42 -14.18
C VAL A 25 36.80 -1.92 -14.02
N ASN A 26 36.15 -2.79 -14.80
CA ASN A 26 36.39 -4.23 -14.81
C ASN A 26 36.73 -4.75 -16.22
N PRO A 27 37.83 -4.28 -16.85
CA PRO A 27 38.17 -4.67 -18.21
C PRO A 27 38.53 -6.16 -18.31
N GLY A 28 38.01 -6.83 -19.35
CA GLY A 28 38.35 -8.23 -19.65
C GLY A 28 37.71 -9.27 -18.71
N VAL A 29 36.73 -8.88 -17.89
CA VAL A 29 35.97 -9.76 -17.01
C VAL A 29 34.52 -9.79 -17.45
N LEU A 30 33.88 -10.96 -17.42
CA LEU A 30 32.44 -11.07 -17.70
C LEU A 30 31.66 -10.55 -16.49
N ILE A 31 30.73 -9.63 -16.72
CA ILE A 31 29.90 -9.02 -15.69
C ILE A 31 28.46 -9.49 -15.88
N GLN A 32 27.85 -9.95 -14.79
CA GLN A 32 26.42 -10.26 -14.74
C GLN A 32 25.76 -9.31 -13.73
N PHE A 33 24.99 -8.35 -14.23
CA PHE A 33 24.31 -7.39 -13.37
C PHE A 33 23.09 -8.04 -12.71
N ARG A 34 22.90 -7.74 -11.42
CA ARG A 34 21.73 -8.16 -10.64
C ARG A 34 20.74 -7.01 -10.49
N SER A 35 21.20 -5.82 -10.09
CA SER A 35 20.35 -4.64 -9.95
C SER A 35 21.14 -3.35 -10.20
N ILE A 36 20.48 -2.34 -10.77
CA ILE A 36 20.95 -0.95 -10.80
C ILE A 36 19.78 -0.05 -10.38
N PHE A 37 19.92 0.68 -9.29
CA PHE A 37 18.85 1.53 -8.75
C PHE A 37 19.43 2.70 -7.94
N LEU A 38 18.58 3.64 -7.55
CA LEU A 38 18.98 4.82 -6.81
C LEU A 38 19.56 4.40 -5.45
N GLU A 39 20.74 4.91 -5.10
CA GLU A 39 21.18 4.93 -3.71
C GLU A 39 20.50 6.12 -3.03
N GLU A 40 19.67 5.85 -2.03
CA GLU A 40 18.95 6.91 -1.31
C GLU A 40 19.97 7.86 -0.66
N PRO A 41 19.85 9.19 -0.83
CA PRO A 41 20.87 10.08 -0.31
C PRO A 41 20.92 10.05 1.21
N ALA A 42 22.13 10.19 1.76
CA ALA A 42 22.34 10.26 3.21
C ALA A 42 21.41 11.30 3.86
N LYS A 43 20.70 10.90 4.91
CA LYS A 43 19.61 11.69 5.51
C LYS A 43 20.04 13.11 5.89
N ALA A 44 21.27 13.27 6.41
CA ALA A 44 21.81 14.59 6.75
C ALA A 44 21.88 15.56 5.56
N SER A 45 22.26 15.05 4.38
CA SER A 45 22.33 15.87 3.15
C SER A 45 20.95 16.12 2.56
N LEU A 46 20.08 15.11 2.57
CA LEU A 46 18.74 15.21 1.99
C LEU A 46 17.84 16.13 2.81
N THR A 47 17.86 16.05 4.13
CA THR A 47 17.05 16.91 5.00
C THR A 47 17.39 18.39 4.83
N SER A 48 18.65 18.73 4.56
CA SER A 48 19.08 20.09 4.23
C SER A 48 18.48 20.57 2.89
N PHE A 49 18.47 19.70 1.89
CA PHE A 49 17.84 19.99 0.59
C PHE A 49 16.32 20.12 0.71
N LEU A 50 15.66 19.21 1.43
CA LEU A 50 14.21 19.23 1.65
C LEU A 50 13.78 20.49 2.40
N ALA A 51 14.55 20.95 3.39
CA ALA A 51 14.26 22.21 4.08
C ALA A 51 14.21 23.40 3.11
N ALA A 52 15.11 23.45 2.13
CA ALA A 52 15.08 24.47 1.07
C ALA A 52 13.93 24.27 0.08
N GLU A 53 13.57 23.02 -0.24
CA GLU A 53 12.38 22.67 -1.05
C GLU A 53 11.10 23.18 -0.39
N HIS A 54 10.86 22.80 0.86
CA HIS A 54 9.68 23.20 1.63
C HIS A 54 9.61 24.70 1.87
N GLY A 55 10.77 25.37 2.00
CA GLY A 55 10.85 26.82 2.14
C GLY A 55 10.64 27.60 0.84
N GLY A 56 10.52 26.93 -0.31
CA GLY A 56 10.43 27.59 -1.62
C GLY A 56 11.69 28.35 -2.00
N THR A 57 12.85 27.99 -1.43
CA THR A 57 14.14 28.69 -1.61
C THR A 57 15.12 27.91 -2.49
N LEU A 58 14.64 26.89 -3.22
CA LEU A 58 15.46 26.18 -4.21
C LEU A 58 15.91 27.13 -5.32
N THR A 59 17.21 27.17 -5.53
CA THR A 59 17.87 27.89 -6.64
C THR A 59 18.79 26.92 -7.37
N SER A 60 19.31 27.33 -8.53
CA SER A 60 20.33 26.54 -9.24
C SER A 60 21.63 26.35 -8.44
N SER A 61 21.87 27.18 -7.42
CA SER A 61 23.03 27.08 -6.52
C SER A 61 22.76 26.34 -5.22
N THR A 62 21.53 25.89 -4.97
CA THR A 62 21.22 25.12 -3.75
C THR A 62 22.01 23.80 -3.78
N PRO A 63 22.83 23.51 -2.75
CA PRO A 63 23.56 22.25 -2.67
C PRO A 63 22.59 21.06 -2.75
N ARG A 64 22.87 20.13 -3.65
CA ARG A 64 22.10 18.89 -3.80
C ARG A 64 22.92 17.73 -3.25
N PRO A 65 22.28 16.70 -2.67
CA PRO A 65 22.95 15.43 -2.44
C PRO A 65 23.50 14.88 -3.77
N PRO A 66 24.64 14.17 -3.73
CA PRO A 66 25.17 13.53 -4.93
C PRO A 66 24.15 12.53 -5.50
N ARG A 67 24.06 12.47 -6.83
CA ARG A 67 23.17 11.56 -7.52
C ARG A 67 23.85 10.20 -7.70
N LEU A 68 23.58 9.27 -6.77
CA LEU A 68 24.29 8.01 -6.66
C LEU A 68 23.44 6.82 -7.13
N ALA A 69 24.07 5.86 -7.81
CA ALA A 69 23.46 4.59 -8.21
C ALA A 69 24.11 3.42 -7.45
N ASN A 70 23.29 2.61 -6.80
CA ASN A 70 23.69 1.28 -6.33
C ASN A 70 23.73 0.31 -7.51
N VAL A 71 24.83 -0.42 -7.64
CA VAL A 71 25.04 -1.42 -8.68
C VAL A 71 25.46 -2.73 -8.05
N TYR A 72 24.61 -3.74 -8.19
CA TYR A 72 24.84 -5.11 -7.69
C TYR A 72 25.17 -5.99 -8.88
N TYR A 73 26.30 -6.69 -8.83
CA TYR A 73 26.76 -7.50 -9.97
C TYR A 73 27.70 -8.63 -9.54
N ASP A 74 27.74 -9.68 -10.35
CA ASP A 74 28.76 -10.72 -10.27
C ASP A 74 29.84 -10.49 -11.31
N THR A 75 31.08 -10.81 -10.96
CA THR A 75 32.17 -10.99 -11.93
C THR A 75 32.44 -12.47 -12.13
N ILE A 76 32.56 -12.89 -13.38
CA ILE A 76 32.88 -14.25 -13.78
C ILE A 76 34.27 -14.25 -14.43
N HIS A 77 35.23 -14.89 -13.78
CA HIS A 77 36.61 -14.97 -14.24
C HIS A 77 36.83 -16.17 -15.18
N SER A 78 37.97 -16.19 -15.87
CA SER A 78 38.33 -17.27 -16.83
C SER A 78 38.43 -18.65 -16.19
N ASP A 79 38.71 -18.71 -14.89
CA ASP A 79 38.73 -19.94 -14.08
C ASP A 79 37.33 -20.36 -13.58
N LYS A 80 36.28 -19.67 -14.05
CA LYS A 80 34.88 -19.82 -13.63
C LYS A 80 34.62 -19.47 -12.17
N THR A 81 35.50 -18.73 -11.51
CA THR A 81 35.21 -18.19 -10.18
C THR A 81 34.22 -17.03 -10.28
N HIS A 82 33.23 -17.05 -9.38
CA HIS A 82 32.23 -16.00 -9.23
C HIS A 82 32.56 -15.15 -8.01
N LYS A 83 32.44 -13.84 -8.14
CA LYS A 83 32.52 -12.90 -7.01
C LYS A 83 31.39 -11.90 -7.10
N TYR A 84 30.66 -11.74 -6.00
CA TYR A 84 29.59 -10.76 -5.89
C TYR A 84 30.14 -9.43 -5.38
N PHE A 85 29.69 -8.35 -6.00
CA PHE A 85 30.05 -6.98 -5.67
C PHE A 85 28.81 -6.09 -5.51
N GLU A 86 28.94 -5.15 -4.60
CA GLU A 86 28.09 -3.96 -4.56
C GLU A 86 28.98 -2.73 -4.76
N ALA A 87 28.61 -1.91 -5.72
CA ALA A 87 29.29 -0.66 -6.01
C ALA A 87 28.32 0.51 -5.94
N VAL A 88 28.85 1.68 -5.62
CA VAL A 88 28.15 2.95 -5.71
C VAL A 88 28.82 3.77 -6.81
N VAL A 89 28.03 4.19 -7.79
CA VAL A 89 28.49 5.04 -8.90
C VAL A 89 27.93 6.44 -8.71
N ASP A 90 28.81 7.44 -8.73
CA ASP A 90 28.41 8.83 -8.83
C ASP A 90 28.12 9.15 -10.30
N LEU A 91 26.86 9.51 -10.59
CA LEU A 91 26.38 9.69 -11.96
C LEU A 91 26.81 11.03 -12.57
N ASP A 92 27.12 12.02 -11.73
CA ASP A 92 27.61 13.32 -12.18
C ASP A 92 29.11 13.25 -12.49
N LEU A 93 29.89 12.59 -11.62
CA LEU A 93 31.32 12.35 -11.83
C LEU A 93 31.59 11.24 -12.85
N LYS A 94 30.63 10.32 -13.06
CA LYS A 94 30.77 9.10 -13.88
C LYS A 94 31.90 8.21 -13.39
N GLU A 95 31.98 8.06 -12.08
CA GLU A 95 33.03 7.32 -11.39
C GLU A 95 32.45 6.39 -10.34
N GLU A 96 33.09 5.24 -10.15
CA GLU A 96 32.81 4.37 -9.01
C GLU A 96 33.42 4.99 -7.76
N VAL A 97 32.57 5.33 -6.78
CA VAL A 97 32.99 6.01 -5.54
C VAL A 97 33.09 5.06 -4.35
N SER A 98 32.46 3.89 -4.44
CA SER A 98 32.57 2.82 -3.45
C SER A 98 32.42 1.47 -4.13
N ARG A 99 33.15 0.46 -3.63
CA ARG A 99 33.02 -0.93 -4.03
C ARG A 99 33.29 -1.83 -2.84
N GLN A 100 32.39 -2.79 -2.64
CA GLN A 100 32.54 -3.86 -1.66
C GLN A 100 32.42 -5.21 -2.36
N ALA A 101 33.36 -6.11 -2.07
CA ALA A 101 33.29 -7.51 -2.47
C ALA A 101 32.76 -8.34 -1.29
N PHE A 102 31.98 -9.37 -1.59
CA PHE A 102 31.44 -10.27 -0.59
C PHE A 102 31.90 -11.71 -0.82
N ASP A 103 32.07 -12.46 0.27
CA ASP A 103 32.42 -13.88 0.21
C ASP A 103 31.19 -14.76 -0.09
N SER A 104 31.43 -16.03 -0.41
CA SER A 104 30.39 -16.98 -0.82
C SER A 104 29.42 -17.38 0.30
N SER A 105 29.63 -16.98 1.56
CA SER A 105 28.65 -17.16 2.64
C SER A 105 27.54 -16.11 2.60
N MET A 106 27.69 -15.04 1.79
CA MET A 106 26.75 -13.93 1.67
C MET A 106 26.10 -13.98 0.28
N GLN A 107 24.97 -14.67 0.19
CA GLN A 107 24.31 -14.95 -1.08
C GLN A 107 23.32 -13.83 -1.47
N PRO A 108 23.45 -13.22 -2.67
CA PRO A 108 22.51 -12.21 -3.12
C PRO A 108 21.14 -12.82 -3.50
N SER A 109 20.15 -11.94 -3.63
CA SER A 109 18.81 -12.26 -4.17
C SER A 109 18.90 -12.99 -5.52
N PHE A 110 17.89 -13.82 -5.81
CA PHE A 110 17.78 -14.53 -7.07
C PHE A 110 17.36 -13.61 -8.22
N THR A 111 17.83 -13.90 -9.43
CA THR A 111 17.34 -13.27 -10.66
C THR A 111 16.51 -14.25 -11.50
N LEU A 112 15.70 -13.73 -12.43
CA LEU A 112 14.91 -14.56 -13.34
C LEU A 112 15.79 -15.46 -14.23
N GLU A 113 16.98 -15.01 -14.61
CA GLU A 113 17.93 -15.82 -15.38
C GLU A 113 18.39 -17.05 -14.58
N GLU A 114 18.56 -16.91 -13.26
CA GLU A 114 18.92 -18.03 -12.40
C GLU A 114 17.80 -19.08 -12.36
N PHE A 115 16.53 -18.66 -12.39
CA PHE A 115 15.37 -19.55 -12.47
C PHE A 115 15.28 -20.30 -13.80
N TYR A 116 15.56 -19.63 -14.93
CA TYR A 116 15.62 -20.30 -16.23
C TYR A 116 16.78 -21.30 -16.29
N SER A 117 17.96 -20.93 -15.80
CA SER A 117 19.12 -21.81 -15.76
C SER A 117 18.88 -23.04 -14.88
N PHE A 118 18.13 -22.90 -13.78
CA PHE A 118 17.77 -24.03 -12.92
C PHE A 118 16.83 -25.02 -13.62
N ASN A 119 15.80 -24.50 -14.29
CA ASN A 119 14.88 -25.33 -15.08
C ASN A 119 15.62 -26.11 -16.18
N GLU A 120 16.49 -25.44 -16.94
CA GLU A 120 17.31 -26.09 -17.97
C GLU A 120 18.20 -27.20 -17.38
N ALA A 121 18.89 -26.91 -16.28
CA ALA A 121 19.76 -27.87 -15.60
C ALA A 121 18.98 -29.08 -15.07
N CYS A 122 17.78 -28.87 -14.54
CA CYS A 122 16.91 -29.99 -14.12
C CYS A 122 16.51 -30.84 -15.32
N MET A 123 16.00 -30.23 -16.39
CA MET A 123 15.51 -30.97 -17.56
C MET A 123 16.62 -31.74 -18.29
N THR A 124 17.87 -31.29 -18.22
CA THR A 124 19.02 -31.96 -18.85
C THR A 124 19.78 -32.92 -17.93
N SER A 125 19.51 -32.91 -16.62
CA SER A 125 20.24 -33.73 -15.64
C SER A 125 19.87 -35.22 -15.72
N PRO A 126 20.84 -36.13 -15.97
CA PRO A 126 20.58 -37.57 -15.93
C PRO A 126 20.10 -38.04 -14.55
N LEU A 127 20.61 -37.43 -13.48
CA LEU A 127 20.23 -37.75 -12.10
C LEU A 127 18.76 -37.41 -11.84
N PHE A 128 18.30 -36.28 -12.36
CA PHE A 128 16.89 -35.88 -12.23
C PHE A 128 15.98 -36.71 -13.11
N GLN A 129 16.37 -36.99 -14.36
CA GLN A 129 15.62 -37.86 -15.26
C GLN A 129 15.47 -39.28 -14.70
N GLU A 130 16.50 -39.83 -14.06
CA GLU A 130 16.41 -41.12 -13.36
C GLU A 130 15.39 -41.05 -12.21
N ALA A 131 15.40 -39.99 -11.41
CA ALA A 131 14.44 -39.82 -10.31
C ALA A 131 12.99 -39.71 -10.82
N VAL A 132 12.76 -38.92 -11.88
CA VAL A 132 11.45 -38.76 -12.52
C VAL A 132 10.96 -40.09 -13.12
N SER A 133 11.85 -40.90 -13.71
CA SER A 133 11.50 -42.19 -14.34
C SER A 133 10.87 -43.23 -13.39
N LYS A 134 10.99 -43.03 -12.07
CA LYS A 134 10.36 -43.88 -11.05
C LYS A 134 8.85 -43.65 -10.97
N PHE A 135 8.37 -42.53 -11.48
CA PHE A 135 6.95 -42.19 -11.54
C PHE A 135 6.43 -42.30 -12.98
N LYS A 136 5.23 -42.86 -13.13
CA LYS A 136 4.53 -42.96 -14.40
C LYS A 136 3.55 -41.81 -14.52
N LEU A 137 3.92 -40.80 -15.31
CA LEU A 137 3.01 -39.73 -15.68
C LEU A 137 2.04 -40.26 -16.76
N PRO A 138 0.71 -40.07 -16.61
CA PRO A 138 -0.25 -40.42 -17.65
C PRO A 138 0.02 -39.69 -18.97
N GLU A 139 -0.44 -40.25 -20.08
CA GLU A 139 -0.36 -39.58 -21.38
C GLU A 139 -1.04 -38.20 -21.33
N GLY A 140 -0.36 -37.19 -21.87
CA GLY A 140 -0.82 -35.80 -21.86
C GLY A 140 -0.45 -35.01 -20.61
N PHE A 141 0.34 -35.56 -19.67
CA PHE A 141 0.96 -34.80 -18.59
C PHE A 141 2.44 -34.49 -18.88
N VAL A 142 2.87 -33.28 -18.51
CA VAL A 142 4.27 -32.85 -18.58
C VAL A 142 4.77 -32.44 -17.20
N LEU A 143 6.08 -32.52 -16.99
CA LEU A 143 6.71 -32.07 -15.75
C LEU A 143 6.83 -30.54 -15.73
N GLU A 144 6.49 -29.92 -14.61
CA GLU A 144 6.70 -28.50 -14.31
C GLU A 144 7.51 -28.38 -13.01
N ILE A 145 8.40 -27.38 -12.93
CA ILE A 145 9.28 -27.19 -11.77
C ILE A 145 9.25 -25.73 -11.36
N ASP A 146 8.87 -25.49 -10.12
CA ASP A 146 8.93 -24.16 -9.49
C ASP A 146 10.26 -24.01 -8.76
N PRO A 147 11.19 -23.16 -9.25
CA PRO A 147 12.42 -22.85 -8.54
C PRO A 147 12.11 -22.19 -7.21
N TRP A 148 12.86 -22.56 -6.18
CA TRP A 148 12.63 -22.13 -4.81
C TRP A 148 13.95 -21.77 -4.13
N PRO A 149 13.96 -20.75 -3.25
CA PRO A 149 15.09 -20.53 -2.36
C PRO A 149 15.42 -21.79 -1.58
N TYR A 150 16.71 -22.02 -1.37
CA TYR A 150 17.19 -23.19 -0.64
C TYR A 150 16.81 -23.16 0.85
N GLY A 151 16.51 -21.99 1.40
CA GLY A 151 16.40 -21.78 2.84
C GLY A 151 17.78 -21.63 3.49
N GLY A 152 17.84 -21.72 4.81
CA GLY A 152 19.10 -21.66 5.54
C GLY A 152 19.93 -22.92 5.32
N LEU A 153 21.25 -22.78 5.23
CA LEU A 153 22.16 -23.92 5.10
C LEU A 153 22.08 -24.84 6.33
N ASP A 154 21.92 -26.14 6.08
CA ASP A 154 21.99 -27.13 7.15
C ASP A 154 23.42 -27.19 7.73
N HIS A 155 23.53 -27.63 8.99
CA HIS A 155 24.82 -27.70 9.66
C HIS A 155 25.75 -28.69 8.96
N GLY A 156 26.93 -28.22 8.53
CA GLY A 156 27.94 -29.03 7.86
C GLY A 156 27.84 -29.04 6.33
N GLU A 157 26.80 -28.43 5.74
CA GLU A 157 26.77 -28.22 4.29
C GLU A 157 27.81 -27.16 3.87
N PRO A 158 28.51 -27.36 2.74
CA PRO A 158 29.46 -26.38 2.24
C PRO A 158 28.73 -25.12 1.76
N ASP A 159 29.40 -23.97 1.87
CA ASP A 159 28.89 -22.67 1.44
C ASP A 159 28.94 -22.55 -0.10
N ILE A 160 28.08 -23.31 -0.75
CA ILE A 160 27.79 -23.27 -2.19
C ILE A 160 26.47 -22.51 -2.39
N ARG A 161 26.32 -21.82 -3.52
CA ARG A 161 25.03 -21.21 -3.91
C ARG A 161 24.08 -22.31 -4.37
N TYR A 162 23.08 -22.63 -3.55
CA TYR A 162 22.10 -23.67 -3.85
C TYR A 162 20.80 -23.07 -4.37
N MET A 163 20.14 -23.82 -5.25
CA MET A 163 18.73 -23.64 -5.58
C MET A 163 18.04 -24.99 -5.50
N GLN A 164 16.79 -25.00 -5.04
CA GLN A 164 15.95 -26.20 -5.03
C GLN A 164 14.71 -25.98 -5.90
N GLY A 165 13.99 -27.05 -6.24
CA GLY A 165 12.76 -26.96 -7.03
C GLY A 165 11.62 -27.79 -6.42
N LEU A 166 10.40 -27.29 -6.51
CA LEU A 166 9.20 -28.08 -6.24
C LEU A 166 8.69 -28.63 -7.57
N CYS A 167 8.44 -29.94 -7.63
CA CYS A 167 8.05 -30.61 -8.87
C CYS A 167 6.54 -30.87 -8.93
N PHE A 168 5.95 -30.64 -10.09
CA PHE A 168 4.53 -30.84 -10.37
C PHE A 168 4.33 -31.48 -11.74
N ALA A 169 3.18 -32.09 -11.96
CA ALA A 169 2.72 -32.41 -13.31
C ALA A 169 1.74 -31.33 -13.80
N LYS A 170 1.70 -31.08 -15.11
CA LYS A 170 0.72 -30.21 -15.75
C LYS A 170 -0.06 -31.00 -16.78
N ASP A 171 -1.39 -30.94 -16.69
CA ASP A 171 -2.26 -31.58 -17.68
C ASP A 171 -2.33 -30.71 -18.95
N THR A 172 -1.82 -31.24 -20.06
CA THR A 172 -1.79 -30.54 -21.35
C THR A 172 -2.95 -30.93 -22.26
N ARG A 173 -3.78 -31.91 -21.87
CA ARG A 173 -4.89 -32.42 -22.70
C ARG A 173 -5.99 -31.40 -22.92
N ASN A 174 -6.13 -30.44 -22.00
CA ASN A 174 -7.04 -29.31 -22.13
C ASN A 174 -6.57 -28.26 -23.16
N GLY A 175 -5.33 -28.33 -23.64
CA GLY A 175 -4.75 -27.40 -24.62
C GLY A 175 -4.51 -25.98 -24.08
N ASN A 176 -4.65 -25.74 -22.77
CA ASN A 176 -4.46 -24.44 -22.14
C ASN A 176 -3.14 -24.39 -21.36
N PRO A 177 -2.19 -23.52 -21.72
CA PRO A 177 -0.90 -23.42 -21.03
C PRO A 177 -1.02 -22.96 -19.57
N ASN A 178 -2.15 -22.36 -19.17
CA ASN A 178 -2.42 -21.84 -17.84
C ASN A 178 -3.09 -22.88 -16.91
N SER A 179 -3.15 -24.15 -17.31
CA SER A 179 -3.65 -25.23 -16.44
C SER A 179 -2.88 -25.28 -15.12
N ASN A 180 -3.62 -25.44 -14.03
CA ASN A 180 -3.07 -25.41 -12.69
C ASN A 180 -2.26 -26.68 -12.37
N HIS A 181 -0.94 -26.59 -12.52
CA HIS A 181 -0.03 -27.69 -12.22
C HIS A 181 0.07 -28.00 -10.71
N TYR A 182 -0.25 -27.05 -9.82
CA TYR A 182 -0.22 -27.28 -8.37
C TYR A 182 -1.18 -28.40 -7.93
N GLY A 183 -2.20 -28.74 -8.71
CA GLY A 183 -3.09 -29.87 -8.45
C GLY A 183 -2.45 -31.26 -8.55
N TYR A 184 -1.22 -31.34 -9.07
CA TYR A 184 -0.54 -32.61 -9.36
C TYR A 184 0.90 -32.63 -8.80
N PRO A 185 1.11 -32.51 -7.48
CA PRO A 185 2.45 -32.48 -6.90
C PRO A 185 3.18 -33.81 -7.07
N ILE A 186 4.46 -33.75 -7.46
CA ILE A 186 5.37 -34.89 -7.61
C ILE A 186 6.37 -34.87 -6.45
N PRO A 187 6.60 -36.00 -5.76
CA PRO A 187 7.39 -36.03 -4.53
C PRO A 187 8.91 -36.07 -4.78
N LEU A 188 9.42 -35.07 -5.48
CA LEU A 188 10.84 -34.87 -5.79
C LEU A 188 11.23 -33.42 -5.54
N ILE A 189 12.43 -33.20 -4.98
CA ILE A 189 13.03 -31.88 -4.87
C ILE A 189 14.47 -31.94 -5.43
N PRO A 190 14.72 -31.52 -6.69
CA PRO A 190 16.07 -31.39 -7.21
C PRO A 190 16.80 -30.25 -6.49
N VAL A 191 18.10 -30.44 -6.24
CA VAL A 191 18.99 -29.43 -5.66
C VAL A 191 20.17 -29.22 -6.60
N MET A 192 20.42 -27.96 -6.96
CA MET A 192 21.45 -27.54 -7.90
C MET A 192 22.58 -26.77 -7.20
N ASP A 193 23.83 -27.07 -7.57
CA ASP A 193 24.96 -26.15 -7.39
C ASP A 193 24.89 -25.10 -8.50
N PHE A 194 24.52 -23.86 -8.13
CA PHE A 194 24.19 -22.83 -9.09
C PHE A 194 25.38 -22.42 -9.97
N HIS A 195 26.58 -22.34 -9.40
CA HIS A 195 27.77 -21.91 -10.14
C HIS A 195 28.23 -22.98 -11.15
N LYS A 196 28.04 -24.26 -10.81
CA LYS A 196 28.33 -25.36 -11.75
C LYS A 196 27.21 -25.59 -12.77
N ARG A 197 25.98 -25.13 -12.46
CA ARG A 197 24.75 -25.44 -13.21
C ARG A 197 24.50 -26.95 -13.27
N GLU A 198 24.74 -27.64 -12.16
CA GLU A 198 24.62 -29.10 -12.05
C GLU A 198 23.65 -29.47 -10.94
N VAL A 199 22.67 -30.32 -11.24
CA VAL A 199 21.84 -30.96 -10.22
C VAL A 199 22.71 -31.98 -9.47
N ILE A 200 23.00 -31.69 -8.21
CA ILE A 200 23.94 -32.48 -7.39
C ILE A 200 23.23 -33.57 -6.58
N ARG A 201 21.92 -33.42 -6.35
CA ARG A 201 21.07 -34.42 -5.71
C ARG A 201 19.60 -34.19 -6.01
N VAL A 202 18.78 -35.21 -5.75
CA VAL A 202 17.32 -35.12 -5.75
C VAL A 202 16.84 -35.65 -4.41
N ASP A 203 16.30 -34.76 -3.59
CA ASP A 203 15.78 -35.09 -2.26
C ASP A 203 14.46 -35.86 -2.42
N LYS A 204 14.34 -36.97 -1.67
CA LYS A 204 13.12 -37.81 -1.60
C LYS A 204 12.22 -37.32 -0.48
N LEU A 205 10.92 -37.31 -0.73
CA LEU A 205 9.95 -36.74 0.20
C LEU A 205 9.22 -37.80 1.01
N ALA A 206 8.94 -37.49 2.27
CA ALA A 206 8.01 -38.25 3.09
C ALA A 206 6.58 -37.77 2.81
N THR A 207 5.80 -38.60 2.10
CA THR A 207 4.46 -38.30 1.59
C THR A 207 3.33 -38.97 2.38
N GLY A 208 3.69 -39.82 3.35
CA GLY A 208 2.74 -40.40 4.30
C GLY A 208 2.02 -39.34 5.16
N GLY A 209 1.14 -39.83 6.03
CA GLY A 209 0.34 -39.01 6.94
C GLY A 209 0.60 -39.27 8.41
N THR A 210 -0.39 -38.94 9.23
CA THR A 210 -0.42 -39.19 10.67
C THR A 210 -0.15 -40.68 10.93
N GLY A 211 1.01 -40.98 11.52
CA GLY A 211 1.45 -42.34 11.85
C GLY A 211 2.61 -42.88 11.01
N ASP A 212 2.94 -42.24 9.87
CA ASP A 212 4.03 -42.69 8.98
C ASP A 212 5.39 -42.03 9.29
N GLY A 213 5.40 -41.02 10.17
CA GLY A 213 6.62 -40.36 10.65
C GLY A 213 7.41 -39.68 9.53
N LEU A 214 8.70 -40.02 9.41
CA LEU A 214 9.62 -39.49 8.39
C LEU A 214 9.90 -40.51 7.27
N ALA A 215 9.06 -41.52 7.10
CA ALA A 215 9.27 -42.54 6.08
C ALA A 215 9.17 -41.92 4.66
N CYS A 216 10.23 -42.10 3.87
CA CYS A 216 10.25 -41.75 2.44
C CYS A 216 9.90 -42.97 1.57
N ASP A 217 9.73 -42.74 0.27
CA ASP A 217 9.46 -43.78 -0.74
C ASP A 217 8.16 -44.58 -0.50
N THR A 218 7.16 -43.97 0.14
CA THR A 218 5.84 -44.58 0.36
C THR A 218 4.89 -44.39 -0.84
N THR A 219 5.16 -43.41 -1.70
CA THR A 219 4.30 -43.08 -2.83
C THR A 219 4.34 -44.13 -3.93
N PRO A 220 3.18 -44.56 -4.47
CA PRO A 220 3.10 -45.46 -5.61
C PRO A 220 3.76 -44.89 -6.87
N THR A 221 4.15 -45.77 -7.80
CA THR A 221 4.69 -45.36 -9.11
C THR A 221 3.68 -44.56 -9.94
N ASN A 222 2.39 -44.84 -9.81
CA ASN A 222 1.32 -44.05 -10.43
C ASN A 222 0.91 -42.88 -9.52
N VAL A 223 1.80 -41.90 -9.35
CA VAL A 223 1.69 -40.81 -8.38
C VAL A 223 0.44 -39.92 -8.56
N LEU A 224 -0.15 -39.90 -9.76
CA LEU A 224 -1.30 -39.05 -10.07
C LEU A 224 -2.66 -39.77 -9.98
N ASP A 225 -2.70 -41.09 -9.79
CA ASP A 225 -3.95 -41.88 -9.84
C ASP A 225 -4.99 -41.42 -8.79
N HIS A 226 -4.53 -40.82 -7.69
CA HIS A 226 -5.38 -40.29 -6.63
C HIS A 226 -5.53 -38.77 -6.63
N THR A 227 -5.00 -38.07 -7.64
CA THR A 227 -5.12 -36.61 -7.79
C THR A 227 -6.36 -36.22 -8.58
N ARG A 228 -6.70 -34.93 -8.61
CA ARG A 228 -7.80 -34.40 -9.43
C ARG A 228 -7.48 -33.01 -10.01
N PRO A 229 -8.13 -32.63 -11.13
CA PRO A 229 -8.05 -31.27 -11.65
C PRO A 229 -8.43 -30.23 -10.61
N SER A 230 -7.73 -29.10 -10.65
CA SER A 230 -7.84 -28.02 -9.67
C SER A 230 -7.75 -26.66 -10.37
N GLU A 231 -8.56 -26.47 -11.41
CA GLU A 231 -8.44 -25.31 -12.30
C GLU A 231 -9.06 -24.05 -11.69
N TYR A 232 -8.42 -22.90 -11.88
CA TYR A 232 -8.93 -21.58 -11.47
C TYR A 232 -9.23 -20.65 -12.65
N VAL A 233 -8.71 -21.01 -13.83
CA VAL A 233 -8.83 -20.21 -15.05
C VAL A 233 -10.27 -20.35 -15.60
N PRO A 234 -11.00 -19.25 -15.89
CA PRO A 234 -12.42 -19.30 -16.24
C PRO A 234 -12.80 -20.30 -17.35
N GLU A 235 -12.00 -20.42 -18.39
CA GLU A 235 -12.25 -21.36 -19.50
C GLU A 235 -12.03 -22.84 -19.16
N LEU A 236 -11.44 -23.15 -18.00
CA LEU A 236 -11.18 -24.50 -17.51
C LEU A 236 -12.06 -24.92 -16.33
N LEU A 237 -12.92 -24.03 -15.83
CA LEU A 237 -13.77 -24.30 -14.67
C LEU A 237 -14.89 -25.31 -15.00
N ASP A 238 -15.14 -26.22 -14.07
CA ASP A 238 -16.31 -27.11 -14.07
C ASP A 238 -17.57 -26.46 -13.47
N VAL A 239 -17.44 -25.22 -12.98
CA VAL A 239 -18.51 -24.39 -12.41
C VAL A 239 -18.90 -23.24 -13.34
N LYS A 240 -20.19 -22.90 -13.37
CA LYS A 240 -20.68 -21.74 -14.11
C LYS A 240 -20.45 -20.45 -13.33
N LEU A 241 -19.95 -19.42 -14.01
CA LEU A 241 -19.84 -18.08 -13.43
C LEU A 241 -21.23 -17.53 -13.08
N ARG A 242 -21.28 -16.74 -12.00
CA ARG A 242 -22.50 -16.05 -11.56
C ARG A 242 -22.94 -15.03 -12.62
N THR A 243 -24.24 -14.97 -12.88
CA THR A 243 -24.84 -14.08 -13.90
C THR A 243 -25.70 -12.97 -13.30
N ASP A 244 -25.81 -12.93 -11.97
CA ASP A 244 -26.63 -12.00 -11.18
C ASP A 244 -25.83 -10.81 -10.62
N LEU A 245 -24.51 -10.76 -10.84
CA LEU A 245 -23.67 -9.63 -10.48
C LEU A 245 -23.93 -8.43 -11.40
N LYS A 246 -24.47 -7.36 -10.84
CA LYS A 246 -24.68 -6.08 -11.53
C LYS A 246 -23.39 -5.24 -11.50
N PRO A 247 -23.07 -4.47 -12.55
CA PRO A 247 -21.90 -3.59 -12.55
C PRO A 247 -21.91 -2.57 -11.39
N LEU A 248 -20.73 -2.32 -10.80
CA LEU A 248 -20.49 -1.26 -9.82
C LEU A 248 -19.38 -0.36 -10.38
N ASN A 249 -19.76 0.87 -10.76
CA ASN A 249 -18.84 1.83 -11.36
C ASN A 249 -18.41 2.88 -10.33
N VAL A 250 -17.10 3.12 -10.22
CA VAL A 250 -16.51 4.21 -9.43
C VAL A 250 -16.07 5.30 -10.40
N LEU A 251 -16.72 6.47 -10.34
CA LEU A 251 -16.51 7.57 -11.29
C LEU A 251 -16.09 8.85 -10.56
N GLN A 252 -15.16 9.60 -11.13
CA GLN A 252 -14.84 10.97 -10.73
C GLN A 252 -15.01 11.89 -11.95
N PRO A 253 -16.22 12.45 -12.17
CA PRO A 253 -16.54 13.21 -13.39
C PRO A 253 -15.65 14.44 -13.63
N GLU A 254 -15.06 14.98 -12.57
CA GLU A 254 -14.19 16.16 -12.59
C GLU A 254 -12.69 15.80 -12.50
N GLY A 255 -12.36 14.51 -12.59
CA GLY A 255 -11.02 13.99 -12.36
C GLY A 255 -10.70 13.73 -10.88
N PRO A 256 -9.48 13.27 -10.58
CA PRO A 256 -9.06 13.00 -9.22
C PRO A 256 -8.78 14.29 -8.43
N SER A 257 -8.91 14.22 -7.11
CA SER A 257 -8.59 15.31 -6.17
C SER A 257 -7.10 15.35 -5.79
N PHE A 258 -6.30 14.39 -6.27
CA PHE A 258 -4.85 14.35 -6.07
C PHE A 258 -4.12 14.83 -7.32
N GLN A 259 -2.90 15.30 -7.14
CA GLN A 259 -1.98 15.63 -8.22
C GLN A 259 -0.71 14.81 -8.06
N VAL A 260 -0.16 14.37 -9.20
CA VAL A 260 1.18 13.77 -9.26
C VAL A 260 2.04 14.65 -10.15
N SER A 261 3.11 15.21 -9.58
CA SER A 261 4.06 16.08 -10.28
C SER A 261 5.49 15.56 -10.14
N ASN A 262 6.38 15.99 -11.03
CA ASN A 262 7.80 15.61 -11.02
C ASN A 262 8.03 14.09 -10.93
N GLY A 263 7.17 13.30 -11.58
CA GLY A 263 7.22 11.84 -11.65
C GLY A 263 6.77 11.09 -10.39
N SER A 264 6.86 11.70 -9.20
CA SER A 264 6.57 10.98 -7.93
C SER A 264 6.06 11.81 -6.76
N LEU A 265 5.97 13.14 -6.87
CA LEU A 265 5.42 13.99 -5.80
C LEU A 265 3.90 13.92 -5.84
N VAL A 266 3.29 13.46 -4.76
CA VAL A 266 1.85 13.32 -4.60
C VAL A 266 1.34 14.38 -3.63
N GLU A 267 0.30 15.10 -4.04
CA GLU A 267 -0.38 16.11 -3.23
C GLU A 267 -1.89 15.84 -3.23
N TRP A 268 -2.48 15.72 -2.04
CA TRP A 268 -3.89 15.37 -1.89
C TRP A 268 -4.41 15.73 -0.50
N GLN A 269 -5.49 16.51 -0.40
CA GLN A 269 -6.20 16.78 0.86
C GLN A 269 -5.26 17.11 2.05
N LYS A 270 -4.36 18.08 1.83
CA LYS A 270 -3.28 18.53 2.74
C LYS A 270 -2.08 17.57 2.89
N TRP A 271 -2.15 16.35 2.39
CA TRP A 271 -0.98 15.48 2.30
C TRP A 271 -0.04 15.93 1.19
N ARG A 272 1.26 15.78 1.46
CA ARG A 272 2.34 15.88 0.48
C ARG A 272 3.39 14.82 0.79
N PHE A 273 3.76 14.00 -0.19
CA PHE A 273 4.79 12.97 -0.05
C PHE A 273 5.35 12.55 -1.41
N ARG A 274 6.46 11.81 -1.44
CA ARG A 274 7.04 11.25 -2.67
C ARG A 274 6.97 9.73 -2.68
N VAL A 275 6.60 9.15 -3.82
CA VAL A 275 6.60 7.69 -4.03
C VAL A 275 7.92 7.26 -4.67
N GLY A 276 8.73 6.53 -3.93
CA GLY A 276 9.90 5.83 -4.44
C GLY A 276 9.56 4.42 -4.90
N PHE A 277 10.45 3.81 -5.68
CA PHE A 277 10.38 2.40 -6.04
C PHE A 277 11.79 1.83 -6.16
N ASN A 278 12.04 0.64 -5.60
CA ASN A 278 13.31 -0.05 -5.74
C ASN A 278 13.13 -1.57 -5.91
N PRO A 279 14.14 -2.29 -6.45
CA PRO A 279 14.00 -3.72 -6.76
C PRO A 279 13.75 -4.63 -5.56
N ARG A 280 14.06 -4.20 -4.32
CA ARG A 280 13.89 -5.01 -3.12
C ARG A 280 12.56 -4.74 -2.41
N GLU A 281 12.23 -3.49 -2.13
CA GLU A 281 11.07 -3.10 -1.33
C GLU A 281 9.79 -2.87 -2.16
N GLY A 282 9.91 -2.67 -3.47
CA GLY A 282 8.79 -2.16 -4.27
C GLY A 282 8.54 -0.69 -3.91
N ALA A 283 7.28 -0.33 -3.68
CA ALA A 283 6.90 1.06 -3.41
C ALA A 283 7.30 1.51 -1.99
N THR A 284 7.94 2.68 -1.90
CA THR A 284 8.34 3.34 -0.64
C THR A 284 7.80 4.76 -0.60
N ILE A 285 7.46 5.28 0.59
CA ILE A 285 6.91 6.63 0.74
C ILE A 285 7.88 7.51 1.52
N HIS A 286 8.17 8.70 1.02
CA HIS A 286 9.18 9.61 1.53
C HIS A 286 8.62 11.01 1.82
N ASP A 287 9.26 11.73 2.73
CA ASP A 287 9.03 13.16 3.01
C ASP A 287 7.54 13.47 3.30
N ILE A 288 6.92 12.68 4.15
CA ILE A 288 5.47 12.68 4.40
C ILE A 288 5.10 13.86 5.29
N HIS A 289 4.29 14.77 4.74
CA HIS A 289 3.78 15.94 5.41
C HIS A 289 2.25 15.97 5.36
N TYR A 290 1.65 16.54 6.41
CA TYR A 290 0.24 16.92 6.42
C TYR A 290 0.13 18.39 6.82
N ASP A 291 -0.50 19.19 5.96
CA ASP A 291 -0.74 20.62 6.18
C ASP A 291 0.55 21.40 6.51
N GLY A 292 1.60 21.13 5.73
CA GLY A 292 2.93 21.73 5.89
C GLY A 292 3.74 21.21 7.09
N ARG A 293 3.20 20.27 7.88
CA ARG A 293 3.88 19.71 9.06
C ARG A 293 4.41 18.31 8.77
N SER A 294 5.66 18.08 9.16
CA SER A 294 6.32 16.79 8.98
C SER A 294 5.71 15.70 9.85
N VAL A 295 5.51 14.52 9.26
CA VAL A 295 4.93 13.34 9.91
C VAL A 295 5.94 12.20 9.92
N LEU A 296 6.34 11.69 8.76
CA LEU A 296 7.33 10.62 8.61
C LEU A 296 8.39 11.04 7.57
N TYR A 297 9.65 10.69 7.81
CA TYR A 297 10.70 10.83 6.81
C TYR A 297 10.60 9.74 5.74
N ARG A 298 10.37 8.49 6.15
CA ARG A 298 10.28 7.31 5.26
C ARG A 298 9.35 6.24 5.84
N LEU A 299 8.57 5.61 4.98
CA LEU A 299 7.69 4.47 5.30
C LEU A 299 7.85 3.38 4.23
N SER A 300 8.17 2.16 4.65
CA SER A 300 8.30 1.02 3.72
C SER A 300 8.06 -0.34 4.37
N PHE A 301 7.62 -1.31 3.57
CA PHE A 301 7.81 -2.72 3.90
C PHE A 301 9.29 -3.08 3.77
N SER A 302 9.86 -3.58 4.87
CA SER A 302 11.29 -3.83 5.02
C SER A 302 11.68 -5.27 4.68
N GLU A 303 10.86 -6.22 5.12
CA GLU A 303 11.06 -7.63 4.89
C GLU A 303 9.75 -8.41 5.10
N MET A 304 9.68 -9.61 4.54
CA MET A 304 8.66 -10.60 4.86
C MET A 304 9.30 -11.99 4.84
N THR A 305 9.09 -12.79 5.90
CA THR A 305 9.53 -14.19 5.92
C THR A 305 8.33 -15.15 5.94
N VAL A 306 8.46 -16.26 5.20
CA VAL A 306 7.41 -17.28 5.07
C VAL A 306 7.92 -18.65 5.54
N PRO A 307 8.04 -18.90 6.86
CA PRO A 307 8.50 -20.18 7.40
C PRO A 307 7.38 -21.24 7.37
N TYR A 308 7.70 -22.41 6.84
CA TYR A 308 6.83 -23.58 6.82
C TYR A 308 7.03 -24.45 8.08
N GLY A 309 5.94 -24.99 8.60
CA GLY A 309 5.88 -25.75 9.85
C GLY A 309 5.91 -27.27 9.70
N ASP A 310 6.20 -27.80 8.51
CA ASP A 310 6.34 -29.24 8.28
C ASP A 310 7.77 -29.69 8.63
N PRO A 311 7.94 -30.55 9.66
CA PRO A 311 9.26 -30.96 10.11
C PRO A 311 9.91 -32.03 9.22
N ARG A 312 9.19 -32.60 8.24
CA ARG A 312 9.76 -33.64 7.38
C ARG A 312 10.82 -33.04 6.46
N PRO A 313 12.01 -33.64 6.35
CA PRO A 313 12.99 -33.19 5.38
C PRO A 313 12.51 -33.36 3.93
N PRO A 314 12.85 -32.43 3.03
CA PRO A 314 13.62 -31.20 3.27
C PRO A 314 12.73 -29.99 3.63
N PHE A 315 11.45 -30.16 3.98
CA PHE A 315 10.53 -29.03 4.20
C PHE A 315 10.89 -28.14 5.38
N HIS A 316 11.68 -28.65 6.34
CA HIS A 316 12.17 -27.88 7.49
C HIS A 316 12.96 -26.61 7.10
N ARG A 317 13.51 -26.59 5.88
CA ARG A 317 14.25 -25.42 5.35
C ARG A 317 13.40 -24.49 4.48
N LYS A 318 12.13 -24.82 4.18
CA LYS A 318 11.22 -23.93 3.43
C LYS A 318 10.92 -22.69 4.28
N GLN A 319 11.75 -21.67 4.09
CA GLN A 319 11.62 -20.35 4.68
C GLN A 319 12.20 -19.35 3.69
N ALA A 320 11.31 -18.72 2.94
CA ALA A 320 11.66 -17.61 2.07
C ALA A 320 11.77 -16.30 2.85
N PHE A 321 12.62 -15.40 2.38
CA PHE A 321 12.58 -13.98 2.69
C PHE A 321 12.20 -13.26 1.40
N ASP A 322 10.93 -12.93 1.22
CA ASP A 322 10.40 -12.60 -0.10
C ASP A 322 10.96 -11.28 -0.65
N PHE A 323 11.30 -10.34 0.23
CA PHE A 323 11.96 -9.11 -0.16
C PHE A 323 13.45 -9.36 -0.38
N GLY A 324 14.13 -10.04 0.55
CA GLY A 324 15.58 -10.26 0.49
C GLY A 324 16.07 -11.30 -0.52
N ASP A 325 15.35 -12.42 -0.67
CA ASP A 325 15.68 -13.54 -1.56
C ASP A 325 15.09 -13.34 -2.96
N GLY A 326 13.83 -12.92 -3.04
CA GLY A 326 13.10 -12.75 -4.31
C GLY A 326 13.26 -11.36 -4.95
N GLY A 327 13.37 -10.32 -4.13
CA GLY A 327 13.30 -8.92 -4.58
C GLY A 327 11.86 -8.54 -4.91
N ALA A 328 11.08 -8.15 -3.90
CA ALA A 328 9.65 -7.88 -4.04
C ALA A 328 9.35 -6.85 -5.15
N GLY A 329 10.17 -5.81 -5.28
CA GLY A 329 10.03 -4.81 -6.35
C GLY A 329 10.31 -5.37 -7.75
N ARG A 330 11.27 -6.28 -7.90
CA ARG A 330 11.52 -6.98 -9.18
C ARG A 330 10.33 -7.86 -9.58
N SER A 331 9.66 -8.42 -8.59
CA SER A 331 8.47 -9.27 -8.73
C SER A 331 7.15 -8.51 -8.80
N ALA A 332 7.20 -7.17 -8.88
CA ALA A 332 5.99 -6.35 -8.99
C ALA A 332 5.24 -6.63 -10.31
N ASN A 333 3.91 -6.73 -10.21
CA ASN A 333 3.05 -6.94 -11.37
C ASN A 333 2.86 -5.65 -12.17
N ASN A 334 2.52 -5.81 -13.45
CA ASN A 334 2.01 -4.70 -14.26
C ASN A 334 0.50 -4.57 -14.01
N LEU A 335 0.09 -3.55 -13.28
CA LEU A 335 -1.31 -3.37 -12.87
C LEU A 335 -2.18 -2.85 -14.03
N ALA A 336 -3.35 -3.46 -14.21
CA ALA A 336 -4.29 -3.18 -15.28
C ALA A 336 -5.47 -2.31 -14.80
N LEU A 337 -5.85 -1.34 -15.63
CA LEU A 337 -6.95 -0.40 -15.36
C LEU A 337 -8.29 -1.13 -15.30
N GLY A 338 -9.02 -0.95 -14.20
CA GLY A 338 -10.35 -1.54 -14.00
C GLY A 338 -10.34 -3.00 -13.53
N CYS A 339 -9.16 -3.65 -13.48
CA CYS A 339 -8.99 -4.99 -12.92
C CYS A 339 -8.36 -4.90 -11.51
N ASP A 340 -7.11 -4.48 -11.43
CA ASP A 340 -6.35 -4.45 -10.16
C ASP A 340 -6.62 -3.19 -9.34
N CYS A 341 -6.89 -2.07 -10.03
CA CYS A 341 -7.24 -0.79 -9.42
C CYS A 341 -8.48 -0.22 -10.12
N LEU A 342 -9.52 0.11 -9.34
CA LEU A 342 -10.84 0.53 -9.82
C LEU A 342 -11.09 2.02 -9.56
N GLY A 343 -11.57 2.74 -10.57
CA GLY A 343 -11.87 4.17 -10.49
C GLY A 343 -11.02 5.01 -11.45
N VAL A 344 -10.60 6.18 -11.01
CA VAL A 344 -9.69 7.06 -11.78
C VAL A 344 -8.27 6.88 -11.24
N ILE A 345 -7.42 6.25 -12.05
CA ILE A 345 -6.13 5.72 -11.61
C ILE A 345 -4.98 6.47 -12.26
N GLN A 346 -3.99 6.87 -11.46
CA GLN A 346 -2.66 7.26 -11.94
C GLN A 346 -1.69 6.11 -11.69
N TYR A 347 -0.96 5.69 -12.71
CA TYR A 347 0.08 4.68 -12.58
C TYR A 347 1.47 5.32 -12.50
N LEU A 348 2.37 4.69 -11.75
CA LEU A 348 3.79 4.99 -11.73
C LEU A 348 4.56 3.78 -12.24
N ASP A 349 5.49 4.03 -13.16
CA ASP A 349 6.39 3.03 -13.71
C ASP A 349 7.64 2.89 -12.83
N GLY A 350 8.33 1.76 -12.98
CA GLY A 350 9.65 1.52 -12.43
C GLY A 350 10.63 1.05 -13.51
N PHE A 351 11.88 0.80 -13.10
CA PHE A 351 12.88 0.17 -13.95
C PHE A 351 13.43 -1.11 -13.32
N ASN A 352 13.48 -2.15 -14.13
CA ASN A 352 14.26 -3.36 -13.90
C ASN A 352 15.46 -3.37 -14.86
N ILE A 353 16.36 -4.33 -14.70
CA ILE A 353 17.45 -4.57 -15.64
C ILE A 353 17.54 -6.04 -16.04
N ASP A 354 18.10 -6.31 -17.22
CA ASP A 354 18.57 -7.64 -17.56
C ASP A 354 20.00 -7.89 -17.05
N ALA A 355 20.49 -9.11 -17.25
CA ALA A 355 21.82 -9.55 -16.82
C ALA A 355 22.99 -8.78 -17.45
N SER A 356 22.75 -8.11 -18.59
CA SER A 356 23.74 -7.24 -19.24
C SER A 356 23.71 -5.79 -18.71
N GLY A 357 22.79 -5.50 -17.78
CA GLY A 357 22.58 -4.17 -17.21
C GLY A 357 21.73 -3.26 -18.10
N GLN A 358 21.01 -3.79 -19.09
CA GLN A 358 20.10 -2.97 -19.90
C GLN A 358 18.83 -2.66 -19.11
N PRO A 359 18.41 -1.39 -19.01
CA PRO A 359 17.16 -1.02 -18.36
C PRO A 359 15.95 -1.48 -19.16
N SER A 360 14.98 -2.06 -18.45
CA SER A 360 13.67 -2.43 -18.95
C SER A 360 12.59 -1.75 -18.10
N VAL A 361 11.60 -1.13 -18.74
CA VAL A 361 10.51 -0.44 -18.05
C VAL A 361 9.58 -1.48 -17.43
N ALA A 362 9.40 -1.41 -16.11
CA ALA A 362 8.35 -2.13 -15.40
C ALA A 362 7.11 -1.23 -15.34
N LYS A 363 6.14 -1.48 -16.23
CA LYS A 363 5.00 -0.57 -16.43
C LYS A 363 3.94 -0.76 -15.34
N ASN A 364 3.37 0.35 -14.89
CA ASN A 364 2.21 0.34 -13.98
C ASN A 364 2.45 -0.47 -12.69
N VAL A 365 3.66 -0.43 -12.13
CA VAL A 365 4.01 -1.20 -10.93
C VAL A 365 3.41 -0.63 -9.65
N VAL A 366 3.00 0.64 -9.67
CA VAL A 366 2.27 1.29 -8.58
C VAL A 366 1.03 1.96 -9.15
N CYS A 367 -0.11 1.82 -8.48
CA CYS A 367 -1.31 2.60 -8.76
C CYS A 367 -1.62 3.57 -7.62
N VAL A 368 -2.07 4.77 -7.99
CA VAL A 368 -2.47 5.85 -7.10
C VAL A 368 -3.91 6.24 -7.45
N HIS A 369 -4.83 6.15 -6.48
CA HIS A 369 -6.24 6.49 -6.71
C HIS A 369 -6.96 6.89 -5.42
N GLU A 370 -8.16 7.45 -5.57
CA GLU A 370 -9.06 7.70 -4.44
C GLU A 370 -10.09 6.59 -4.29
N GLN A 371 -10.55 6.36 -3.06
CA GLN A 371 -11.70 5.53 -2.77
C GLN A 371 -12.57 6.14 -1.67
N ASP A 372 -13.87 5.85 -1.69
CA ASP A 372 -14.76 6.10 -0.56
C ASP A 372 -14.72 4.92 0.40
N ASN A 373 -14.49 5.20 1.68
CA ASN A 373 -14.43 4.23 2.76
C ASN A 373 -15.50 4.53 3.84
N GLY A 374 -16.69 5.00 3.43
CA GLY A 374 -17.81 5.18 4.33
C GLY A 374 -17.93 6.59 4.94
N ILE A 375 -18.19 6.65 6.25
CA ILE A 375 -18.44 7.90 7.00
C ILE A 375 -17.14 8.38 7.64
N GLY A 376 -16.77 9.65 7.43
CA GLY A 376 -15.60 10.26 8.05
C GLY A 376 -15.86 10.60 9.51
N TRP A 377 -16.85 11.46 9.76
CA TRP A 377 -17.41 11.69 11.08
C TRP A 377 -18.89 12.05 10.98
N LYS A 378 -19.66 11.80 12.03
CA LYS A 378 -21.09 12.14 12.10
C LYS A 378 -21.49 12.55 13.51
N HIS A 379 -22.35 13.55 13.62
CA HIS A 379 -23.06 13.87 14.86
C HIS A 379 -24.53 14.20 14.57
N THR A 380 -25.42 13.94 15.53
CA THR A 380 -26.82 14.35 15.48
C THR A 380 -27.21 14.95 16.83
N ASN A 381 -27.60 16.21 16.82
CA ASN A 381 -28.05 16.89 18.03
C ASN A 381 -29.55 16.62 18.21
N PHE A 382 -29.90 15.70 19.12
CA PHE A 382 -31.29 15.32 19.40
C PHE A 382 -32.18 16.48 19.90
N ARG A 383 -31.59 17.60 20.33
CA ARG A 383 -32.37 18.78 20.79
C ARG A 383 -32.92 19.58 19.62
N THR A 384 -32.26 19.50 18.47
CA THR A 384 -32.59 20.28 17.26
C THR A 384 -32.84 19.39 16.05
N ASP A 385 -32.73 18.07 16.21
CA ASP A 385 -32.76 17.04 15.16
C ASP A 385 -31.81 17.33 13.98
N ARG A 386 -30.78 18.16 14.20
CA ARG A 386 -29.81 18.53 13.18
C ARG A 386 -28.68 17.52 13.17
N ALA A 387 -28.37 17.03 11.98
CA ALA A 387 -27.26 16.12 11.79
C ALA A 387 -26.20 16.69 10.86
N VAL A 388 -24.97 16.27 11.10
CA VAL A 388 -23.80 16.80 10.43
C VAL A 388 -22.91 15.60 10.13
N VAL A 389 -22.54 15.40 8.86
CA VAL A 389 -21.81 14.20 8.42
C VAL A 389 -20.82 14.54 7.30
N THR A 390 -19.68 13.86 7.30
CA THR A 390 -18.71 13.84 6.20
C THR A 390 -18.52 12.41 5.70
N ARG A 391 -18.05 12.28 4.46
CA ARG A 391 -17.61 10.98 3.91
C ARG A 391 -16.13 10.75 4.20
N TYR A 392 -15.73 9.48 4.29
CA TYR A 392 -14.35 9.08 4.54
C TYR A 392 -13.68 8.77 3.21
N ARG A 393 -13.01 9.76 2.62
CA ARG A 393 -12.24 9.54 1.40
C ARG A 393 -10.79 9.23 1.74
N GLU A 394 -10.24 8.25 1.04
CA GLU A 394 -8.85 7.81 1.18
C GLU A 394 -8.12 7.94 -0.16
N LEU A 395 -6.84 8.29 -0.10
CA LEU A 395 -5.89 8.12 -1.20
C LEU A 395 -5.11 6.83 -0.99
N VAL A 396 -5.10 5.96 -2.00
CA VAL A 396 -4.43 4.65 -1.97
C VAL A 396 -3.21 4.70 -2.89
N VAL A 397 -2.06 4.27 -2.37
CA VAL A 397 -0.85 3.95 -3.15
C VAL A 397 -0.60 2.46 -3.02
N GLN A 398 -0.81 1.69 -4.08
CA GLN A 398 -0.80 0.22 -4.06
C GLN A 398 0.21 -0.36 -5.06
N PHE A 399 0.86 -1.45 -4.66
CA PHE A 399 1.61 -2.33 -5.55
C PHE A 399 1.28 -3.80 -5.24
N ILE A 400 1.44 -4.67 -6.23
CA ILE A 400 1.18 -6.11 -6.11
C ILE A 400 2.44 -6.85 -6.54
N ILE A 401 2.83 -7.89 -5.81
CA ILE A 401 3.94 -8.76 -6.18
C ILE A 401 3.45 -10.19 -6.34
N THR A 402 4.05 -10.93 -7.29
CA THR A 402 3.88 -12.37 -7.44
C THR A 402 5.21 -13.08 -7.16
N LEU A 403 5.22 -13.99 -6.20
CA LEU A 403 6.39 -14.80 -5.85
C LEU A 403 6.03 -16.27 -5.94
N ALA A 404 6.41 -16.87 -7.07
CA ALA A 404 5.99 -18.22 -7.45
C ALA A 404 4.47 -18.37 -7.33
N ASN A 405 4.00 -19.09 -6.31
CA ASN A 405 2.60 -19.41 -6.08
C ASN A 405 1.80 -18.32 -5.36
N TYR A 406 2.44 -17.34 -4.69
CA TYR A 406 1.73 -16.34 -3.87
C TYR A 406 1.63 -14.98 -4.55
N GLU A 407 0.51 -14.31 -4.29
CA GLU A 407 0.30 -12.89 -4.57
C GLU A 407 0.12 -12.10 -3.28
N TYR A 408 0.81 -10.96 -3.19
CA TYR A 408 0.64 -10.01 -2.09
C TYR A 408 0.31 -8.62 -2.60
N ILE A 409 -0.79 -8.07 -2.08
CA ILE A 409 -1.21 -6.69 -2.32
C ILE A 409 -0.76 -5.85 -1.13
N PHE A 410 0.04 -4.83 -1.41
CA PHE A 410 0.54 -3.88 -0.42
C PHE A 410 -0.02 -2.50 -0.72
N ALA A 411 -0.60 -1.83 0.29
CA ALA A 411 -1.15 -0.49 0.12
C ALA A 411 -0.81 0.45 1.27
N TYR A 412 -0.46 1.68 0.92
CA TYR A 412 -0.40 2.83 1.83
C TYR A 412 -1.62 3.72 1.58
N LYS A 413 -2.47 3.89 2.58
CA LYS A 413 -3.71 4.67 2.49
C LYS A 413 -3.63 5.91 3.36
N PHE A 414 -3.91 7.07 2.80
CA PHE A 414 -3.92 8.36 3.49
C PHE A 414 -5.35 8.87 3.61
N ASP A 415 -5.71 9.42 4.76
CA ASP A 415 -7.07 9.92 5.00
C ASP A 415 -7.15 11.41 5.35
N GLN A 416 -8.35 11.98 5.22
CA GLN A 416 -8.59 13.41 5.43
C GLN A 416 -8.47 13.83 6.91
N ALA A 417 -8.40 12.88 7.86
CA ALA A 417 -8.20 13.14 9.28
C ALA A 417 -6.71 13.07 9.70
N GLY A 418 -5.80 13.03 8.73
CA GLY A 418 -4.35 12.94 8.99
C GLY A 418 -3.90 11.53 9.38
N GLY A 419 -4.71 10.50 9.14
CA GLY A 419 -4.34 9.11 9.38
C GLY A 419 -3.64 8.45 8.18
N ILE A 420 -2.76 7.49 8.47
CA ILE A 420 -2.13 6.59 7.51
C ILE A 420 -2.52 5.14 7.87
N THR A 421 -3.01 4.36 6.93
CA THR A 421 -3.24 2.92 7.09
C THR A 421 -2.31 2.17 6.15
N VAL A 422 -1.52 1.25 6.69
CA VAL A 422 -0.72 0.30 5.91
C VAL A 422 -1.48 -1.01 5.85
N GLU A 423 -1.75 -1.52 4.67
CA GLU A 423 -2.53 -2.74 4.43
C GLU A 423 -1.70 -3.79 3.70
N THR A 424 -1.84 -5.04 4.11
CA THR A 424 -1.38 -6.21 3.36
C THR A 424 -2.56 -7.14 3.08
N ARG A 425 -2.61 -7.71 1.87
CA ARG A 425 -3.54 -8.78 1.52
C ARG A 425 -2.77 -9.93 0.90
N ALA A 426 -2.87 -11.12 1.47
CA ALA A 426 -2.34 -12.35 0.89
C ALA A 426 -3.43 -13.04 0.07
N THR A 427 -3.10 -13.51 -1.13
CA THR A 427 -3.94 -14.33 -2.02
C THR A 427 -3.04 -15.22 -2.87
N GLY A 428 -3.52 -15.74 -3.99
CA GLY A 428 -2.78 -16.68 -4.82
C GLY A 428 -2.99 -18.13 -4.42
N ILE A 429 -2.08 -18.99 -4.82
CA ILE A 429 -2.19 -20.43 -4.64
C ILE A 429 -1.36 -20.85 -3.43
N VAL A 430 -1.93 -21.60 -2.49
CA VAL A 430 -1.16 -22.15 -1.37
C VAL A 430 -0.09 -23.12 -1.87
N SER A 431 1.14 -23.01 -1.37
CA SER A 431 2.20 -23.97 -1.72
C SER A 431 1.83 -25.36 -1.21
N VAL A 432 1.81 -26.34 -2.11
CA VAL A 432 1.45 -27.73 -1.79
C VAL A 432 2.60 -28.69 -2.04
N ILE A 433 2.56 -29.80 -1.32
CA ILE A 433 3.39 -30.99 -1.55
C ILE A 433 2.50 -32.21 -1.77
N ASN A 434 3.09 -33.31 -2.23
CA ASN A 434 2.37 -34.56 -2.38
C ASN A 434 2.01 -35.17 -1.02
N ILE A 435 0.80 -35.74 -0.93
CA ILE A 435 0.38 -36.62 0.16
C ILE A 435 -0.25 -37.90 -0.42
N ASP A 436 0.08 -39.05 0.17
CA ASP A 436 -0.42 -40.34 -0.28
C ASP A 436 -1.95 -40.48 -0.10
N HIS A 437 -2.58 -41.31 -0.92
CA HIS A 437 -4.03 -41.48 -0.93
C HIS A 437 -4.61 -41.85 0.44
N GLY A 438 -5.66 -41.13 0.87
CA GLY A 438 -6.38 -41.36 2.11
C GLY A 438 -5.63 -40.95 3.39
N LYS A 439 -4.43 -40.36 3.26
CA LYS A 439 -3.65 -39.86 4.40
C LYS A 439 -4.07 -38.45 4.80
N THR A 440 -3.81 -38.11 6.06
CA THR A 440 -3.98 -36.78 6.66
C THR A 440 -2.68 -36.35 7.31
N SER A 441 -2.45 -35.04 7.54
CA SER A 441 -1.23 -34.55 8.19
C SER A 441 -1.54 -33.71 9.44
N PRO A 442 -0.73 -33.77 10.50
CA PRO A 442 -0.80 -32.81 11.61
C PRO A 442 -0.11 -31.47 11.29
N TRP A 443 0.62 -31.37 10.17
CA TRP A 443 1.45 -30.21 9.82
C TRP A 443 0.91 -29.43 8.61
N GLY A 444 -0.35 -29.64 8.26
CA GLY A 444 -1.00 -29.02 7.12
C GLY A 444 -2.38 -29.62 6.89
N ASN A 445 -3.06 -29.16 5.84
CA ASN A 445 -4.37 -29.66 5.47
C ASN A 445 -4.39 -30.16 4.03
N VAL A 446 -5.12 -31.25 3.79
CA VAL A 446 -5.29 -31.79 2.44
C VAL A 446 -6.37 -30.98 1.74
N VAL A 447 -5.96 -30.12 0.81
CA VAL A 447 -6.85 -29.17 0.12
C VAL A 447 -7.42 -29.74 -1.18
N SER A 448 -6.74 -30.73 -1.74
CA SER A 448 -7.22 -31.56 -2.85
C SER A 448 -6.63 -32.97 -2.69
N PRO A 449 -7.28 -34.04 -3.19
CA PRO A 449 -6.67 -35.36 -3.25
C PRO A 449 -5.24 -35.28 -3.83
N GLY A 450 -4.28 -35.79 -3.06
CA GLY A 450 -2.86 -35.75 -3.41
C GLY A 450 -2.11 -34.44 -3.10
N ALA A 451 -2.80 -33.36 -2.74
CA ALA A 451 -2.21 -32.05 -2.45
C ALA A 451 -2.38 -31.65 -0.98
N LEU A 452 -1.26 -31.62 -0.26
CA LEU A 452 -1.18 -31.15 1.12
C LEU A 452 -0.61 -29.73 1.15
N ALA A 453 -1.43 -28.78 1.60
CA ALA A 453 -0.99 -27.43 1.91
C ALA A 453 -0.44 -27.41 3.34
N GLN A 454 0.85 -27.14 3.48
CA GLN A 454 1.56 -27.15 4.76
C GLN A 454 1.20 -25.92 5.60
N ASN A 455 1.11 -26.08 6.93
CA ASN A 455 0.98 -24.95 7.86
C ASN A 455 2.21 -24.05 7.73
N HIS A 456 2.03 -22.74 7.71
CA HIS A 456 3.13 -21.77 7.57
C HIS A 456 2.74 -20.41 8.15
N GLN A 457 3.68 -19.50 8.28
CA GLN A 457 3.41 -18.11 8.67
C GLN A 457 3.78 -17.15 7.55
N HIS A 458 3.12 -16.00 7.48
CA HIS A 458 3.54 -14.84 6.69
C HIS A 458 3.83 -13.72 7.68
N ILE A 459 5.10 -13.39 7.91
CA ILE A 459 5.50 -12.39 8.93
C ILE A 459 6.13 -11.20 8.24
N PHE A 460 5.44 -10.06 8.32
CA PHE A 460 5.81 -8.79 7.69
C PHE A 460 6.55 -7.90 8.69
N CYS A 461 7.47 -7.08 8.18
CA CYS A 461 8.10 -6.00 8.93
C CYS A 461 7.93 -4.66 8.21
N LEU A 462 7.24 -3.72 8.86
CA LEU A 462 7.08 -2.34 8.41
C LEU A 462 8.14 -1.46 9.08
N ARG A 463 8.97 -0.77 8.29
CA ARG A 463 9.93 0.22 8.77
C ARG A 463 9.29 1.62 8.73
N ILE A 464 9.20 2.25 9.90
CA ILE A 464 8.64 3.58 10.10
C ILE A 464 9.77 4.48 10.59
N ASP A 465 10.14 5.47 9.79
CA ASP A 465 11.11 6.50 10.14
C ASP A 465 10.35 7.81 10.47
N PRO A 466 10.01 8.07 11.75
CA PRO A 466 9.26 9.24 12.15
C PRO A 466 10.04 10.56 11.97
N ALA A 467 9.30 11.60 11.61
CA ALA A 467 9.76 12.97 11.57
C ALA A 467 8.69 13.90 12.15
N ILE A 468 8.15 13.55 13.32
CA ILE A 468 7.00 14.22 13.93
C ILE A 468 7.37 15.67 14.25
N ASN A 469 6.90 16.63 13.46
CA ASN A 469 7.34 18.03 13.55
C ASN A 469 8.89 18.18 13.59
N GLY A 470 9.63 17.30 12.91
CA GLY A 470 11.09 17.27 12.90
C GLY A 470 11.70 15.92 13.29
N TYR A 471 13.01 15.78 13.10
CA TYR A 471 13.72 14.50 13.12
C TYR A 471 14.21 14.03 14.51
N ARG A 472 13.99 14.81 15.57
CA ARG A 472 14.34 14.41 16.94
C ARG A 472 13.06 14.01 17.66
N ASN A 473 12.85 12.71 17.80
CA ASN A 473 11.63 12.14 18.37
C ASN A 473 11.97 11.18 19.51
N THR A 474 10.99 10.96 20.39
CA THR A 474 11.03 9.96 21.45
C THR A 474 9.86 9.01 21.25
N ILE A 475 10.14 7.70 21.36
CA ILE A 475 9.12 6.67 21.30
C ILE A 475 8.64 6.36 22.71
N PHE A 476 7.32 6.33 22.92
CA PHE A 476 6.71 5.97 24.19
C PHE A 476 5.84 4.73 24.06
N ARG A 477 5.87 3.91 25.11
CA ARG A 477 4.90 2.86 25.40
C ARG A 477 3.82 3.46 26.30
N GLU A 478 2.59 3.49 25.83
CA GLU A 478 1.43 3.98 26.57
C GLU A 478 0.47 2.83 26.86
N GLU A 479 0.16 2.61 28.13
CA GLU A 479 -0.72 1.54 28.60
C GLU A 479 -1.87 2.12 29.43
N SER A 480 -3.04 1.49 29.33
CA SER A 480 -4.21 1.79 30.17
C SER A 480 -4.33 0.70 31.25
N LEU A 481 -4.13 1.08 32.51
CA LEU A 481 -4.07 0.17 33.65
C LEU A 481 -5.21 0.44 34.64
N PRO A 482 -5.82 -0.60 35.24
CA PRO A 482 -6.86 -0.41 36.25
C PRO A 482 -6.31 0.30 37.48
N MET A 483 -7.13 1.12 38.13
CA MET A 483 -6.82 1.70 39.44
C MET A 483 -7.48 0.85 40.54
N PRO A 484 -6.77 0.54 41.64
CA PRO A 484 -7.41 -0.11 42.78
C PRO A 484 -8.52 0.77 43.36
N MET A 485 -9.50 0.16 44.00
CA MET A 485 -10.51 0.89 44.75
C MET A 485 -9.84 1.59 45.94
N ASP A 486 -10.11 2.87 46.10
CA ASP A 486 -9.55 3.68 47.18
C ASP A 486 -10.56 4.76 47.57
N ILE A 487 -10.78 4.95 48.87
CA ILE A 487 -11.84 5.83 49.37
C ILE A 487 -11.66 7.30 48.95
N HIS A 488 -10.43 7.73 48.66
CA HIS A 488 -10.12 9.12 48.32
C HIS A 488 -9.97 9.36 46.82
N THR A 489 -9.47 8.37 46.07
CA THR A 489 -9.08 8.54 44.65
C THR A 489 -9.91 7.72 43.67
N ASN A 490 -10.48 6.59 44.08
CA ASN A 490 -11.31 5.72 43.24
C ASN A 490 -12.36 4.94 44.06
N PRO A 491 -13.28 5.63 44.77
CA PRO A 491 -14.15 5.02 45.77
C PRO A 491 -15.18 4.04 45.20
N PHE A 492 -15.34 4.00 43.87
CA PHE A 492 -16.29 3.12 43.19
C PHE A 492 -15.60 2.15 42.22
N GLY A 493 -14.27 2.11 42.20
CA GLY A 493 -13.49 1.09 41.47
C GLY A 493 -13.55 1.18 39.94
N ASN A 494 -14.15 2.22 39.35
CA ASN A 494 -14.30 2.36 37.90
C ASN A 494 -13.13 3.09 37.21
N GLY A 495 -12.24 3.71 37.99
CA GLY A 495 -11.10 4.46 37.48
C GLY A 495 -10.02 3.59 36.82
N TYR A 496 -9.34 4.17 35.84
CA TYR A 496 -8.12 3.63 35.24
C TYR A 496 -7.11 4.77 35.04
N GLN A 497 -5.84 4.41 34.95
CA GLN A 497 -4.74 5.35 34.71
C GLN A 497 -4.07 5.05 33.37
N VAL A 498 -3.57 6.09 32.72
CA VAL A 498 -2.73 5.97 31.53
C VAL A 498 -1.28 6.14 31.95
N VAL A 499 -0.47 5.10 31.76
CA VAL A 499 0.95 5.09 32.07
C VAL A 499 1.74 5.18 30.78
N THR A 500 2.56 6.22 30.66
CA THR A 500 3.37 6.49 29.46
C THR A 500 4.85 6.42 29.85
N GLN A 501 5.61 5.52 29.22
CA GLN A 501 7.03 5.30 29.51
C GLN A 501 7.85 5.43 28.21
N PRO A 502 8.97 6.19 28.22
CA PRO A 502 9.82 6.30 27.05
C PRO A 502 10.62 5.01 26.83
N VAL A 503 10.84 4.65 25.56
CA VAL A 503 11.81 3.64 25.15
C VAL A 503 13.16 4.35 25.10
N ALA A 504 13.96 4.18 26.16
CA ALA A 504 15.20 4.95 26.36
C ALA A 504 16.40 4.40 25.58
N THR A 505 16.41 3.11 25.29
CA THR A 505 17.46 2.46 24.51
C THR A 505 16.88 1.60 23.39
N SER A 506 17.68 1.37 22.35
CA SER A 506 17.31 0.49 21.25
C SER A 506 17.02 -0.94 21.75
N GLY A 507 15.96 -1.56 21.24
CA GLY A 507 15.46 -2.84 21.75
C GLY A 507 14.14 -3.27 21.11
N GLY A 508 13.68 -4.46 21.47
CA GLY A 508 12.40 -5.04 21.05
C GLY A 508 11.45 -5.27 22.23
N PHE A 509 10.14 -5.19 21.97
CA PHE A 509 9.08 -5.52 22.92
C PHE A 509 7.77 -5.86 22.20
N ASP A 510 6.86 -6.50 22.93
CA ASP A 510 5.67 -7.12 22.35
C ASP A 510 4.39 -6.32 22.58
N ALA A 511 3.42 -6.55 21.71
CA ALA A 511 2.05 -6.06 21.85
C ALA A 511 1.43 -6.58 23.15
N SER A 512 0.67 -5.74 23.84
CA SER A 512 -0.09 -6.13 25.04
C SER A 512 -1.55 -5.68 24.89
N PRO A 513 -2.41 -6.50 24.27
CA PRO A 513 -3.82 -6.17 24.10
C PRO A 513 -4.57 -6.08 25.44
N SER A 514 -4.09 -6.75 26.48
CA SER A 514 -4.67 -6.69 27.84
C SER A 514 -4.48 -5.34 28.54
N THR A 515 -3.46 -4.57 28.14
CA THR A 515 -3.17 -3.23 28.68
C THR A 515 -3.39 -2.12 27.65
N ASN A 516 -3.93 -2.48 26.47
CA ASN A 516 -4.08 -1.58 25.32
C ASN A 516 -2.76 -0.86 24.96
N LEU A 517 -1.64 -1.58 24.94
CA LEU A 517 -0.33 -1.00 24.65
C LEU A 517 -0.35 -0.28 23.30
N THR A 518 -0.09 1.02 23.35
CA THR A 518 -0.05 1.92 22.22
C THR A 518 1.34 2.55 22.12
N ILE A 519 1.88 2.61 20.90
CA ILE A 519 3.18 3.22 20.63
C ILE A 519 2.96 4.65 20.18
N LYS A 520 3.61 5.61 20.85
CA LYS A 520 3.57 7.03 20.47
C LYS A 520 4.93 7.49 19.97
N MET A 521 4.99 7.89 18.71
CA MET A 521 6.09 8.65 18.12
C MET A 521 5.87 10.11 18.43
N SER A 522 6.70 10.71 19.28
CA SER A 522 6.43 12.02 19.85
C SER A 522 7.59 12.97 19.66
N ASN A 523 7.30 14.24 19.40
CA ASN A 523 8.28 15.31 19.52
C ASN A 523 8.10 16.03 20.85
N THR A 524 8.98 15.74 21.80
CA THR A 524 8.91 16.27 23.17
C THR A 524 9.24 17.76 23.27
N ASN A 525 9.77 18.35 22.21
CA ASN A 525 10.13 19.77 22.14
C ASN A 525 8.97 20.65 21.62
N VAL A 526 7.87 20.03 21.15
CA VAL A 526 6.70 20.73 20.64
C VAL A 526 5.46 20.21 21.37
N LEU A 527 4.87 21.07 22.19
CA LEU A 527 3.65 20.74 22.94
C LEU A 527 2.41 21.18 22.16
N ASN A 528 1.38 20.35 22.21
CA ASN A 528 0.05 20.73 21.81
C ASN A 528 -0.49 21.81 22.77
N PRO A 529 -1.01 22.94 22.28
CA PRO A 529 -1.46 24.03 23.14
C PRO A 529 -2.74 23.71 23.93
N ILE A 530 -3.52 22.70 23.52
CA ILE A 530 -4.78 22.31 24.18
C ILE A 530 -4.53 21.28 25.27
N SER A 531 -3.84 20.17 24.94
CA SER A 531 -3.61 19.09 25.90
C SER A 531 -2.36 19.27 26.75
N GLY A 532 -1.45 20.18 26.35
CA GLY A 532 -0.15 20.36 26.99
C GLY A 532 0.81 19.18 26.79
N ARG A 533 0.43 18.19 25.97
CA ARG A 533 1.21 16.98 25.70
C ARG A 533 2.10 17.16 24.46
N PRO A 534 3.22 16.43 24.35
CA PRO A 534 3.99 16.34 23.12
C PRO A 534 3.13 16.00 21.90
N VAL A 535 3.32 16.71 20.79
CA VAL A 535 2.68 16.37 19.51
C VAL A 535 3.17 14.99 19.06
N SER A 536 2.24 14.12 18.68
CA SER A 536 2.56 12.71 18.44
C SER A 536 1.77 12.09 17.29
N TYR A 537 2.30 11.03 16.69
CA TYR A 537 1.51 10.01 16.01
C TYR A 537 1.57 8.71 16.80
N LYS A 538 0.53 7.88 16.70
CA LYS A 538 0.44 6.62 17.43
C LYS A 538 -0.06 5.47 16.57
N PHE A 539 0.29 4.25 16.97
CA PHE A 539 -0.35 3.03 16.49
C PHE A 539 -0.44 2.00 17.62
N THR A 540 -1.39 1.09 17.50
CA THR A 540 -1.46 -0.11 18.35
C THR A 540 -0.78 -1.24 17.58
N PRO A 541 0.27 -1.88 18.11
CA PRO A 541 0.91 -3.01 17.45
C PRO A 541 -0.11 -4.13 17.25
N PRO A 542 -0.25 -4.70 16.03
CA PRO A 542 -1.12 -5.85 15.82
C PRO A 542 -0.68 -7.01 16.71
N ALA A 543 -1.58 -7.49 17.57
CA ALA A 543 -1.31 -8.57 18.52
C ALA A 543 -1.38 -9.95 17.84
N THR A 544 -0.59 -10.15 16.79
CA THR A 544 -0.55 -11.39 16.02
C THR A 544 0.45 -12.39 16.62
N GLN A 545 0.33 -13.67 16.27
CA GLN A 545 1.30 -14.66 16.72
C GLN A 545 2.67 -14.37 16.09
N LEU A 546 3.71 -14.29 16.93
CA LEU A 546 5.10 -14.15 16.50
C LEU A 546 5.63 -15.47 15.93
N LEU A 547 6.89 -15.51 15.51
CA LEU A 547 7.51 -16.69 14.93
C LEU A 547 7.36 -17.93 15.82
N LEU A 548 6.82 -19.01 15.25
CA LEU A 548 6.56 -20.28 15.94
C LEU A 548 7.78 -21.20 16.03
N ALA A 549 8.75 -21.03 15.12
CA ALA A 549 9.93 -21.90 15.08
C ALA A 549 10.72 -21.85 16.40
N ASP A 550 11.28 -22.99 16.81
CA ASP A 550 12.09 -23.08 18.03
C ASP A 550 13.20 -22.02 17.97
N PRO A 551 13.41 -21.20 19.03
CA PRO A 551 14.42 -20.14 19.01
C PRO A 551 15.84 -20.60 18.68
N ARG A 552 16.17 -21.89 18.84
CA ARG A 552 17.49 -22.48 18.51
C ARG A 552 17.60 -22.91 17.04
N SER A 553 16.49 -22.96 16.31
CA SER A 553 16.47 -23.37 14.90
C SER A 553 17.10 -22.33 13.99
N THR A 554 17.69 -22.77 12.89
CA THR A 554 18.16 -21.88 11.81
C THR A 554 17.04 -20.96 11.32
N VAL A 555 15.80 -21.46 11.25
CA VAL A 555 14.62 -20.67 10.87
C VAL A 555 14.45 -19.44 11.76
N ALA A 556 14.53 -19.61 13.08
CA ALA A 556 14.44 -18.52 14.04
C ALA A 556 15.69 -17.64 14.13
N GLN A 557 16.87 -18.20 13.85
CA GLN A 557 18.12 -17.44 13.90
C GLN A 557 18.26 -16.44 12.74
N ARG A 558 17.69 -16.76 11.57
CA ARG A 558 17.73 -15.90 10.38
C ARG A 558 16.73 -14.75 10.40
N ALA A 559 15.62 -14.89 11.15
CA ALA A 559 14.54 -13.92 11.21
C ALA A 559 14.41 -13.34 12.63
N GLN A 560 15.44 -12.65 13.13
CA GLN A 560 15.39 -12.09 14.50
C GLN A 560 14.28 -11.05 14.60
N PHE A 561 14.03 -10.27 13.54
CA PHE A 561 12.93 -9.31 13.49
C PHE A 561 11.57 -9.91 13.89
N ALA A 562 11.33 -11.19 13.58
CA ALA A 562 10.05 -11.86 13.83
C ALA A 562 9.83 -12.27 15.31
N LYS A 563 10.77 -11.95 16.21
CA LYS A 563 10.73 -12.29 17.65
C LYS A 563 10.01 -11.28 18.52
N HIS A 564 9.76 -10.06 18.03
CA HIS A 564 9.02 -9.03 18.75
C HIS A 564 8.07 -8.28 17.81
N HIS A 565 6.94 -7.79 18.34
CA HIS A 565 5.99 -6.98 17.56
C HIS A 565 6.53 -5.59 17.22
N VAL A 566 7.38 -5.02 18.08
CA VAL A 566 7.92 -3.68 17.89
C VAL A 566 9.41 -3.68 18.21
N TRP A 567 10.19 -3.07 17.34
CA TRP A 567 11.58 -2.73 17.59
C TRP A 567 11.77 -1.22 17.48
N VAL A 568 12.65 -0.67 18.31
CA VAL A 568 13.08 0.73 18.24
C VAL A 568 14.59 0.76 18.11
N THR A 569 15.10 1.47 17.10
CA THR A 569 16.54 1.61 16.85
C THR A 569 16.88 3.08 16.60
N ARG A 570 18.17 3.43 16.69
CA ARG A 570 18.66 4.71 16.19
C ARG A 570 18.80 4.65 14.67
N HIS A 571 18.45 5.73 13.98
CA HIS A 571 18.64 5.84 12.54
C HIS A 571 20.13 5.72 12.16
N ARG A 572 20.40 4.96 11.09
CA ARG A 572 21.67 4.96 10.34
C ARG A 572 21.35 4.83 8.85
N ASP A 573 22.11 5.54 8.02
CA ASP A 573 22.00 5.43 6.56
C ASP A 573 22.31 3.98 6.12
N GLY A 574 21.56 3.46 5.16
CA GLY A 574 21.70 2.09 4.65
C GLY A 574 21.05 0.99 5.50
N GLU A 575 20.54 1.29 6.69
CA GLU A 575 19.82 0.31 7.54
C GLU A 575 18.32 0.28 7.19
N PHE A 576 17.99 -0.39 6.08
CA PHE A 576 16.61 -0.50 5.55
C PHE A 576 15.95 -1.86 5.78
N PHE A 577 16.72 -2.94 5.93
CA PHE A 577 16.21 -4.32 5.81
C PHE A 577 16.22 -5.05 7.15
N ALA A 578 15.05 -5.45 7.64
CA ALA A 578 14.88 -6.03 8.96
C ALA A 578 15.59 -7.39 9.11
N GLY A 579 15.55 -8.24 8.07
CA GLY A 579 16.31 -9.50 8.00
C GLY A 579 17.78 -9.33 7.60
N GLY A 580 18.26 -8.10 7.44
CA GLY A 580 19.60 -7.79 6.96
C GLY A 580 19.74 -7.85 5.43
N LYS A 581 20.94 -7.52 4.95
CA LYS A 581 21.21 -7.41 3.51
C LYS A 581 21.15 -8.75 2.79
N PHE A 582 21.70 -9.80 3.40
CA PHE A 582 21.83 -11.14 2.81
C PHE A 582 21.00 -12.16 3.59
N THR A 583 19.77 -12.39 3.13
CA THR A 583 18.85 -13.38 3.72
C THR A 583 18.99 -14.74 3.07
N ASN A 584 19.33 -14.78 1.78
CA ASN A 584 19.41 -16.01 1.01
C ASN A 584 20.50 -16.91 1.60
N GLN A 585 20.17 -18.17 1.91
CA GLN A 585 21.08 -19.14 2.52
C GLN A 585 21.73 -18.74 3.85
N SER A 586 21.29 -17.65 4.48
CA SER A 586 21.84 -17.22 5.76
C SER A 586 21.62 -18.30 6.83
N ARG A 587 22.50 -18.34 7.85
CA ARG A 587 22.29 -19.20 9.05
C ARG A 587 21.84 -18.38 10.26
N THR A 588 22.12 -17.09 10.23
CA THR A 588 21.74 -16.09 11.22
C THR A 588 21.45 -14.78 10.51
N GLU A 589 20.61 -13.94 11.09
CA GLU A 589 20.48 -12.55 10.69
C GLU A 589 21.84 -11.84 10.84
N ARG A 590 22.18 -10.96 9.89
CA ARG A 590 23.38 -10.12 9.91
C ARG A 590 23.07 -8.74 9.32
N GLY A 591 23.37 -7.68 10.05
CA GLY A 591 23.07 -6.29 9.68
C GLY A 591 21.58 -5.98 9.63
N GLY A 592 20.75 -6.78 10.31
CA GLY A 592 19.30 -6.59 10.43
C GLY A 592 18.90 -5.83 11.69
N VAL A 593 17.61 -5.87 12.02
CA VAL A 593 17.06 -5.14 13.18
C VAL A 593 17.54 -5.72 14.51
N GLY A 594 17.82 -7.03 14.59
CA GLY A 594 18.37 -7.66 15.78
C GLY A 594 19.73 -7.09 16.15
N ASP A 595 20.61 -6.93 15.16
CA ASP A 595 21.92 -6.30 15.34
C ASP A 595 21.78 -4.81 15.68
N ALA A 596 20.85 -4.10 15.03
CA ALA A 596 20.61 -2.69 15.28
C ALA A 596 20.07 -2.44 16.70
N ALA A 597 19.16 -3.28 17.18
CA ALA A 597 18.63 -3.23 18.53
C ALA A 597 19.70 -3.57 19.58
N ALA A 598 20.55 -4.56 19.31
CA ALA A 598 21.60 -5.02 20.22
C ALA A 598 22.68 -3.97 20.53
N ARG A 599 22.76 -2.87 19.76
CA ARG A 599 23.70 -1.77 20.03
C ARG A 599 23.39 -1.01 21.33
N ASN A 600 22.19 -1.17 21.90
CA ASN A 600 21.75 -0.51 23.13
C ASN A 600 21.99 1.01 23.12
N GLU A 601 21.72 1.65 21.98
CA GLU A 601 21.94 3.09 21.77
C GLU A 601 20.84 3.92 22.43
N ASN A 602 21.16 5.12 22.92
CA ASN A 602 20.13 6.05 23.40
C ASN A 602 19.17 6.46 22.28
N THR A 603 17.87 6.36 22.56
CA THR A 603 16.77 6.67 21.64
C THR A 603 15.90 7.85 22.10
N LEU A 604 16.26 8.53 23.20
CA LEU A 604 15.53 9.70 23.70
C LEU A 604 15.90 10.97 22.93
N ASP A 605 14.89 11.63 22.35
CA ASP A 605 15.04 12.88 21.59
C ASP A 605 16.11 12.75 20.50
N THR A 606 16.06 11.68 19.72
CA THR A 606 17.01 11.38 18.64
C THR A 606 16.29 11.06 17.34
N ASP A 607 17.06 10.89 16.27
CA ASP A 607 16.57 10.29 15.04
C ASP A 607 16.43 8.77 15.26
N VAL A 608 15.18 8.32 15.32
CA VAL A 608 14.79 6.95 15.69
C VAL A 608 14.06 6.28 14.55
N VAL A 609 14.10 4.95 14.51
CA VAL A 609 13.33 4.13 13.56
C VAL A 609 12.53 3.11 14.36
N ILE A 610 11.28 2.90 13.96
CA ILE A 610 10.42 1.83 14.48
C ILE A 610 10.28 0.74 13.43
N TRP A 611 10.29 -0.50 13.88
CA TRP A 611 10.03 -1.66 13.05
C TRP A 611 8.80 -2.37 13.63
N SER A 612 7.66 -2.28 12.94
CA SER A 612 6.40 -2.89 13.36
C SER A 612 6.24 -4.24 12.66
N VAL A 613 6.12 -5.30 13.45
CA VAL A 613 6.08 -6.68 12.98
C VAL A 613 4.70 -7.26 13.27
N PHE A 614 4.13 -7.89 12.25
CA PHE A 614 2.82 -8.52 12.31
C PHE A 614 2.75 -9.64 11.28
N GLY A 615 1.85 -10.59 11.49
CA GLY A 615 1.74 -11.71 10.56
C GLY A 615 0.49 -12.56 10.70
N LEU A 616 0.33 -13.40 9.70
CA LEU A 616 -0.70 -14.42 9.56
C LEU A 616 -0.06 -15.77 9.92
N SER A 617 -0.60 -16.47 10.91
CA SER A 617 -0.36 -17.91 11.08
C SER A 617 -1.37 -18.66 10.23
N HIS A 618 -0.96 -19.14 9.06
CA HIS A 618 -1.84 -19.75 8.08
C HIS A 618 -1.91 -21.25 8.31
N ASN A 619 -3.08 -21.71 8.75
CA ASN A 619 -3.47 -23.12 8.74
C ASN A 619 -4.41 -23.30 7.54
N PRO A 620 -3.91 -23.81 6.39
CA PRO A 620 -4.68 -23.80 5.15
C PRO A 620 -6.01 -24.55 5.25
N ARG A 621 -7.02 -24.07 4.54
CA ARG A 621 -8.36 -24.67 4.47
C ARG A 621 -8.67 -25.12 3.05
N VAL A 622 -9.69 -25.95 2.88
CA VAL A 622 -10.10 -26.41 1.55
C VAL A 622 -10.57 -25.23 0.70
N GLU A 623 -11.17 -24.21 1.32
CA GLU A 623 -11.60 -22.97 0.66
C GLU A 623 -10.45 -22.11 0.14
N ASP A 624 -9.21 -22.38 0.56
CA ASP A 624 -8.01 -21.69 0.04
C ASP A 624 -7.57 -22.27 -1.33
N TRP A 625 -8.30 -23.25 -1.86
CA TRP A 625 -7.95 -24.01 -3.06
C TRP A 625 -9.06 -23.98 -4.14
N PRO A 626 -8.73 -23.88 -5.44
CA PRO A 626 -7.38 -23.86 -6.04
C PRO A 626 -6.66 -22.51 -5.99
N VAL A 627 -7.35 -21.45 -5.59
CA VAL A 627 -6.80 -20.11 -5.38
C VAL A 627 -7.46 -19.50 -4.14
N MET A 628 -6.65 -18.92 -3.27
CA MET A 628 -7.05 -18.47 -1.95
C MET A 628 -7.78 -17.12 -2.02
N PRO A 629 -8.95 -16.97 -1.36
CA PRO A 629 -9.54 -15.66 -1.11
C PRO A 629 -8.60 -14.76 -0.33
N ILE A 630 -8.73 -13.43 -0.46
CA ILE A 630 -7.84 -12.51 0.24
C ILE A 630 -7.94 -12.65 1.77
N GLU A 631 -6.79 -12.77 2.44
CA GLU A 631 -6.63 -12.57 3.88
C GLU A 631 -5.97 -11.22 4.13
N LYS A 632 -6.58 -10.36 4.94
CA LYS A 632 -6.20 -8.93 5.08
C LYS A 632 -5.69 -8.58 6.47
N MET A 633 -4.62 -7.78 6.52
CA MET A 633 -4.09 -7.18 7.75
C MET A 633 -3.83 -5.68 7.58
N GLU A 634 -3.99 -4.91 8.65
CA GLU A 634 -3.79 -3.45 8.63
C GLU A 634 -3.04 -2.95 9.88
N VAL A 635 -2.21 -1.92 9.70
CA VAL A 635 -1.60 -1.12 10.75
C VAL A 635 -2.04 0.33 10.58
N HIS A 636 -2.61 0.92 11.64
CA HIS A 636 -3.15 2.28 11.59
C HIS A 636 -2.26 3.26 12.38
N LEU A 637 -1.64 4.19 11.67
CA LEU A 637 -0.90 5.32 12.23
C LEU A 637 -1.86 6.51 12.30
N ARG A 638 -2.10 7.04 13.49
CA ARG A 638 -3.07 8.11 13.76
C ARG A 638 -2.43 9.28 14.50
N PRO A 639 -2.83 10.53 14.21
CA PRO A 639 -2.38 11.67 15.00
C PRO A 639 -2.89 11.54 16.45
N ALA A 640 -2.04 11.90 17.40
CA ALA A 640 -2.34 11.93 18.82
C ALA A 640 -1.80 13.22 19.41
N ASP A 641 -2.70 14.16 19.74
CA ASP A 641 -2.31 15.51 20.16
C ASP A 641 -1.47 16.25 19.08
N PHE A 642 -1.42 15.77 17.83
CA PHE A 642 -0.66 16.43 16.77
C PHE A 642 -1.30 17.76 16.35
N PHE A 643 -2.62 17.76 16.20
CA PHE A 643 -3.45 18.92 15.85
C PHE A 643 -4.16 19.47 17.09
N ASP A 644 -4.61 20.73 17.04
CA ASP A 644 -5.33 21.37 18.14
C ASP A 644 -6.82 21.01 18.19
N ARG A 645 -7.33 20.36 17.13
CA ARG A 645 -8.71 19.89 16.96
C ARG A 645 -8.75 18.78 15.90
N ASN A 646 -9.93 18.24 15.64
CA ASN A 646 -10.12 17.31 14.52
C ASN A 646 -9.75 17.99 13.18
N PRO A 647 -8.71 17.51 12.46
CA PRO A 647 -8.22 18.13 11.24
C PRO A 647 -9.18 17.94 10.04
N ALA A 648 -10.18 17.07 10.16
CA ALA A 648 -11.19 16.80 9.13
C ALA A 648 -12.48 17.64 9.30
N LEU A 649 -12.48 18.67 10.15
CA LEU A 649 -13.66 19.54 10.33
C LEU A 649 -13.98 20.42 9.12
N ASP A 650 -13.00 20.64 8.24
CA ASP A 650 -13.14 21.39 6.99
C ASP A 650 -13.49 20.49 5.78
N VAL A 651 -13.61 19.18 5.99
CA VAL A 651 -14.09 18.26 4.95
C VAL A 651 -15.56 18.55 4.69
N PRO A 652 -15.96 18.85 3.44
CA PRO A 652 -17.34 19.19 3.12
C PRO A 652 -18.24 17.95 3.17
N GLY A 653 -19.39 18.11 3.80
CA GLY A 653 -20.45 17.11 3.86
C GLY A 653 -21.49 17.38 2.80
N THR A 654 -21.22 16.92 1.59
CA THR A 654 -22.13 17.03 0.45
C THR A 654 -22.93 15.74 0.27
N LYS A 655 -24.19 15.89 -0.13
CA LYS A 655 -24.99 14.75 -0.60
C LYS A 655 -24.46 14.34 -1.96
N ASN A 656 -24.16 13.06 -2.17
CA ASN A 656 -23.86 12.56 -3.50
C ASN A 656 -25.16 12.38 -4.29
N PRO A 657 -25.42 13.17 -5.35
CA PRO A 657 -26.67 13.10 -6.10
C PRO A 657 -26.81 11.82 -6.94
N THR A 658 -25.73 11.05 -7.12
CA THR A 658 -25.78 9.77 -7.85
C THR A 658 -26.26 8.60 -7.00
N SER A 659 -26.37 8.78 -5.67
CA SER A 659 -26.95 7.77 -4.78
C SER A 659 -28.47 7.72 -4.94
N VAL A 660 -29.01 6.54 -5.27
CA VAL A 660 -30.44 6.31 -5.50
C VAL A 660 -31.00 5.25 -4.55
N LEU A 661 -32.30 5.28 -4.30
CA LEU A 661 -32.99 4.22 -3.57
C LEU A 661 -33.15 2.99 -4.47
N VAL A 662 -33.08 1.79 -3.90
CA VAL A 662 -33.52 0.56 -4.57
C VAL A 662 -35.05 0.62 -4.69
N ASP A 663 -35.61 0.28 -5.85
CA ASP A 663 -37.03 0.44 -6.21
C ASP A 663 -38.04 0.26 -5.05
N GLY A 664 -38.61 1.38 -4.58
CA GLY A 664 -40.07 1.55 -4.49
C GLY A 664 -40.87 0.95 -3.32
N LYS A 665 -40.29 0.68 -2.14
CA LYS A 665 -41.11 0.46 -0.92
C LYS A 665 -40.97 1.59 0.08
N THR A 666 -41.58 2.73 -0.24
CA THR A 666 -42.22 3.52 0.82
C THR A 666 -43.52 2.81 1.17
N ASP A 667 -43.43 1.69 1.91
CA ASP A 667 -44.63 1.17 2.55
C ASP A 667 -45.11 2.28 3.51
N ASP A 668 -46.33 2.76 3.27
CA ASP A 668 -47.05 3.75 4.10
C ASP A 668 -47.13 3.35 5.59
N CYS A 669 -46.71 2.13 5.95
CA CYS A 669 -46.68 1.65 7.33
C CYS A 669 -45.70 2.43 8.23
N CYS A 670 -44.72 3.14 7.64
CA CYS A 670 -43.71 3.93 8.37
C CYS A 670 -43.87 5.46 8.24
N ALA A 671 -44.96 5.96 7.62
CA ALA A 671 -45.20 7.39 7.44
C ALA A 671 -45.35 8.15 8.79
N ALA A 672 -45.71 7.44 9.87
CA ALA A 672 -45.70 7.98 11.23
C ALA A 672 -44.31 7.83 11.88
N GLY A 673 -43.30 8.49 11.30
CA GLY A 673 -41.96 8.57 11.89
C GLY A 673 -42.02 9.12 13.32
N GLY A 674 -41.45 8.37 14.28
CA GLY A 674 -41.32 8.81 15.66
C GLY A 674 -40.65 10.19 15.76
N LYS A 675 -40.97 10.97 16.80
CA LYS A 675 -40.57 12.39 16.95
C LYS A 675 -39.06 12.67 16.78
N VAL A 676 -38.21 11.66 16.87
CA VAL A 676 -36.73 11.77 16.94
C VAL A 676 -36.06 11.84 15.56
N GLN A 677 -36.75 11.57 14.44
CA GLN A 677 -36.13 11.46 13.10
C GLN A 677 -37.01 11.98 11.95
N ARG A 678 -37.81 13.02 12.16
CA ARG A 678 -38.80 13.49 11.17
C ARG A 678 -38.21 14.05 9.86
N ALA A 679 -36.90 14.31 9.77
CA ALA A 679 -36.28 14.86 8.56
C ALA A 679 -34.85 14.33 8.34
N PRO A 680 -34.67 13.20 7.63
CA PRO A 680 -33.33 12.73 7.20
C PRO A 680 -32.60 13.77 6.32
N GLU A 681 -33.34 14.71 5.73
CA GLU A 681 -32.77 15.83 4.96
C GLU A 681 -31.93 16.78 5.82
N SER A 682 -32.06 16.75 7.16
CA SER A 682 -31.24 17.52 8.08
C SER A 682 -29.78 17.04 8.18
N HIS A 683 -29.41 15.95 7.49
CA HIS A 683 -28.04 15.46 7.38
C HIS A 683 -27.13 16.31 6.47
N ARG A 684 -27.66 17.35 5.79
CA ARG A 684 -26.86 18.25 4.93
C ARG A 684 -25.93 19.13 5.78
N GLN A 685 -24.65 19.20 5.38
CA GLN A 685 -23.64 20.01 6.07
C GLN A 685 -23.56 21.45 5.54
N SER A 686 -24.21 21.77 4.42
CA SER A 686 -24.39 23.14 3.97
C SER A 686 -25.46 23.84 4.79
N SER A 687 -25.07 24.99 5.33
CA SER A 687 -25.94 26.02 5.89
C SER A 687 -27.16 26.28 5.01
N GLN A 688 -28.33 26.39 5.64
CA GLN A 688 -29.55 27.10 5.18
C GLN A 688 -29.66 27.26 3.66
N ASP A 689 -30.57 26.51 3.01
CA ASP A 689 -30.95 26.74 1.62
C ASP A 689 -31.10 28.26 1.40
N ILE A 690 -30.16 28.86 0.66
CA ILE A 690 -30.22 30.28 0.29
C ILE A 690 -31.08 30.28 -0.97
N PRO A 691 -32.37 30.65 -0.89
CA PRO A 691 -33.18 30.74 -2.10
C PRO A 691 -32.61 31.80 -3.03
N VAL A 692 -32.43 31.40 -4.29
CA VAL A 692 -31.98 32.27 -5.35
C VAL A 692 -33.08 32.37 -6.39
N LYS A 693 -33.49 33.60 -6.69
CA LYS A 693 -34.53 33.88 -7.68
C LYS A 693 -33.91 34.47 -8.93
N ASP A 694 -34.06 33.75 -10.04
CA ASP A 694 -33.56 34.16 -11.35
C ASP A 694 -34.72 34.55 -12.26
N ILE A 695 -34.61 35.74 -12.86
CA ILE A 695 -35.59 36.25 -13.82
C ILE A 695 -34.87 36.74 -15.06
N LEU A 696 -35.22 36.17 -16.21
CA LEU A 696 -34.75 36.61 -17.51
C LEU A 696 -35.80 37.54 -18.14
N PHE A 697 -35.34 38.65 -18.71
CA PHE A 697 -36.19 39.67 -19.33
C PHE A 697 -35.86 39.83 -20.80
N LYS A 698 -36.90 39.98 -21.61
CA LYS A 698 -36.82 40.43 -23.00
C LYS A 698 -37.27 41.88 -23.07
N LEU A 699 -36.41 42.76 -23.55
CA LEU A 699 -36.69 44.20 -23.58
C LEU A 699 -37.60 44.55 -24.75
N LYS A 700 -38.47 45.55 -24.55
CA LYS A 700 -39.30 46.10 -25.63
C LYS A 700 -38.43 46.80 -26.69
N PRO A 701 -38.86 46.82 -27.96
CA PRO A 701 -38.20 47.62 -28.98
C PRO A 701 -38.14 49.10 -28.58
N GLY A 702 -36.94 49.70 -28.65
CA GLY A 702 -36.75 51.14 -28.40
C GLY A 702 -36.47 51.53 -26.94
N VAL A 703 -36.30 50.56 -26.03
CA VAL A 703 -35.85 50.84 -24.65
C VAL A 703 -34.47 51.49 -24.67
N THR A 704 -34.34 52.61 -23.96
CA THR A 704 -33.10 53.39 -23.89
C THR A 704 -32.19 52.91 -22.74
N ALA A 705 -30.88 53.18 -22.86
CA ALA A 705 -29.92 52.90 -21.79
C ALA A 705 -30.28 53.60 -20.48
N ALA A 706 -30.85 54.82 -20.55
CA ALA A 706 -31.29 55.57 -19.38
C ALA A 706 -32.41 54.85 -18.60
N GLN A 707 -33.38 54.26 -19.30
CA GLN A 707 -34.45 53.48 -18.69
C GLN A 707 -33.92 52.17 -18.05
N ILE A 708 -32.93 51.54 -18.68
CA ILE A 708 -32.26 50.36 -18.11
C ILE A 708 -31.49 50.73 -16.84
N ASP A 709 -30.78 51.86 -16.85
CA ASP A 709 -30.02 52.31 -15.68
C ASP A 709 -30.93 52.73 -14.53
N GLU A 710 -32.07 53.36 -14.82
CA GLU A 710 -33.11 53.66 -13.84
C GLU A 710 -33.65 52.38 -13.20
N PHE A 711 -34.01 51.37 -14.00
CA PHE A 711 -34.43 50.06 -13.52
C PHE A 711 -33.36 49.38 -12.65
N LYS A 712 -32.09 49.36 -13.10
CA LYS A 712 -30.97 48.78 -12.34
C LYS A 712 -30.77 49.50 -10.99
N LYS A 713 -30.90 50.83 -10.98
CA LYS A 713 -30.76 51.64 -9.78
C LYS A 713 -31.89 51.36 -8.79
N ALA A 714 -33.14 51.27 -9.28
CA ALA A 714 -34.29 50.92 -8.46
C ALA A 714 -34.13 49.52 -7.84
N CYS A 715 -33.68 48.54 -8.62
CA CYS A 715 -33.41 47.19 -8.10
C CYS A 715 -32.36 47.19 -6.99
N LYS A 716 -31.21 47.85 -7.19
CA LYS A 716 -30.15 47.92 -6.17
C LYS A 716 -30.62 48.63 -4.90
N ALA A 717 -31.48 49.64 -5.02
CA ALA A 717 -32.02 50.37 -3.87
C ALA A 717 -32.92 49.51 -2.96
N MET A 718 -33.42 48.36 -3.44
CA MET A 718 -34.17 47.42 -2.61
C MET A 718 -33.32 46.74 -1.54
N VAL A 719 -32.01 46.59 -1.77
CA VAL A 719 -31.10 45.95 -0.81
C VAL A 719 -30.99 46.85 0.43
N GLY A 720 -31.34 46.31 1.59
CA GLY A 720 -31.44 47.06 2.85
C GLY A 720 -32.80 47.73 3.11
N GLN A 721 -33.71 47.74 2.13
CA GLN A 721 -35.11 48.14 2.32
C GLN A 721 -36.03 46.93 2.45
N VAL A 722 -35.85 45.91 1.61
CA VAL A 722 -36.62 44.68 1.63
C VAL A 722 -36.02 43.71 2.66
N PRO A 723 -36.75 43.34 3.72
CA PRO A 723 -36.27 42.37 4.69
C PRO A 723 -35.95 41.03 4.02
N GLY A 724 -34.76 40.48 4.29
CA GLY A 724 -34.31 39.21 3.74
C GLY A 724 -33.61 39.28 2.37
N LEU A 725 -33.64 40.41 1.66
CA LEU A 725 -32.89 40.58 0.39
C LEU A 725 -31.42 40.92 0.66
N ARG A 726 -30.52 39.96 0.42
CA ARG A 726 -29.07 40.11 0.66
C ARG A 726 -28.35 40.78 -0.49
N GLU A 727 -28.58 40.29 -1.71
CA GLU A 727 -27.94 40.79 -2.92
C GLU A 727 -28.92 40.80 -4.09
N ILE A 728 -28.68 41.71 -5.04
CA ILE A 728 -29.41 41.71 -6.31
C ILE A 728 -28.48 42.13 -7.45
N HIS A 729 -28.45 41.33 -8.51
CA HIS A 729 -27.57 41.51 -9.67
C HIS A 729 -28.39 41.54 -10.95
N ASN A 730 -28.26 42.61 -11.74
CA ASN A 730 -29.03 42.79 -12.97
C ASN A 730 -28.12 43.15 -14.14
N ASN A 731 -27.87 42.18 -15.02
CA ASN A 731 -26.87 42.33 -16.08
C ASN A 731 -27.35 41.71 -17.40
N PRO A 732 -26.87 42.23 -18.56
CA PRO A 732 -27.04 41.55 -19.83
C PRO A 732 -26.23 40.25 -19.88
N PRO A 733 -26.57 39.30 -20.77
CA PRO A 733 -25.74 38.14 -21.04
C PRO A 733 -24.29 38.53 -21.36
N LEU A 734 -23.33 37.76 -20.86
CA LEU A 734 -21.93 37.94 -21.25
C LEU A 734 -21.78 37.71 -22.76
N ALA A 735 -20.94 38.52 -23.41
CA ALA A 735 -20.77 38.47 -24.87
C ALA A 735 -20.44 37.06 -25.39
N MET A 736 -19.68 36.26 -24.63
CA MET A 736 -19.27 34.89 -24.99
C MET A 736 -20.41 33.86 -24.89
N THR A 737 -21.48 34.15 -24.14
CA THR A 737 -22.62 33.26 -23.93
C THR A 737 -23.94 33.83 -24.44
N ALA A 738 -23.95 35.03 -25.03
CA ALA A 738 -25.14 35.71 -25.52
C ALA A 738 -25.96 34.87 -26.52
N SER A 739 -25.33 34.02 -27.33
CA SER A 739 -26.02 33.09 -28.24
C SER A 739 -26.90 32.07 -27.52
N ARG A 740 -26.64 31.77 -26.24
CA ARG A 740 -27.42 30.85 -25.41
C ARG A 740 -28.63 31.53 -24.74
N ALA A 741 -28.71 32.86 -24.78
CA ALA A 741 -29.75 33.63 -24.09
C ALA A 741 -31.12 33.56 -24.79
N LYS A 742 -31.24 32.91 -25.96
CA LYS A 742 -32.52 32.64 -26.68
C LYS A 742 -33.46 33.85 -26.80
N GLY A 743 -32.89 35.04 -27.00
CA GLY A 743 -33.65 36.28 -27.18
C GLY A 743 -34.06 36.99 -25.90
N TYR A 744 -33.52 36.61 -24.74
CA TYR A 744 -33.59 37.39 -23.50
C TYR A 744 -32.36 38.30 -23.38
N ASP A 745 -32.60 39.57 -23.06
CA ASP A 745 -31.61 40.65 -23.15
C ASP A 745 -30.99 41.00 -21.80
N MET A 746 -31.64 40.63 -20.69
CA MET A 746 -31.13 40.83 -19.33
C MET A 746 -31.53 39.69 -18.38
N GLY A 747 -30.73 39.47 -17.35
CA GLY A 747 -31.08 38.65 -16.18
C GLY A 747 -31.06 39.45 -14.88
N LEU A 748 -31.94 39.11 -13.95
CA LEU A 748 -31.98 39.55 -12.56
C LEU A 748 -31.83 38.34 -11.66
N LEU A 749 -30.90 38.44 -10.73
CA LEU A 749 -30.56 37.44 -9.73
C LEU A 749 -30.78 38.09 -8.36
N ALA A 750 -31.75 37.61 -7.60
CA ALA A 750 -32.00 38.05 -6.23
C ALA A 750 -31.62 36.94 -5.24
N ILE A 751 -30.73 37.25 -4.29
CA ILE A 751 -30.26 36.34 -3.26
C ILE A 751 -30.96 36.70 -1.94
N LEU A 752 -31.75 35.76 -1.42
CA LEU A 752 -32.59 35.95 -0.24
C LEU A 752 -32.06 35.12 0.95
N GLU A 753 -32.30 35.58 2.17
CA GLU A 753 -31.74 35.00 3.40
C GLU A 753 -32.33 33.63 3.75
N LYS A 754 -33.61 33.39 3.46
CA LYS A 754 -34.31 32.10 3.69
C LYS A 754 -35.56 31.99 2.79
N PRO A 755 -36.08 30.77 2.52
CA PRO A 755 -37.21 30.55 1.60
C PRO A 755 -38.46 31.41 1.87
N ASP A 756 -38.82 31.62 3.14
CA ASP A 756 -40.00 32.40 3.53
C ASP A 756 -39.93 33.88 3.07
N ASP A 757 -38.73 34.42 2.91
CA ASP A 757 -38.51 35.81 2.52
C ASP A 757 -38.88 36.08 1.04
N ILE A 758 -39.09 35.03 0.23
CA ILE A 758 -39.62 35.17 -1.14
C ILE A 758 -40.98 35.85 -1.12
N SER A 759 -41.84 35.50 -0.16
CA SER A 759 -43.19 36.09 -0.03
C SER A 759 -43.12 37.56 0.38
N VAL A 760 -42.17 37.90 1.26
CA VAL A 760 -41.90 39.27 1.72
C VAL A 760 -41.34 40.10 0.56
N TYR A 761 -40.35 39.57 -0.17
CA TYR A 761 -39.77 40.21 -1.34
C TYR A 761 -40.81 40.47 -2.43
N ALA A 762 -41.63 39.47 -2.77
CA ALA A 762 -42.64 39.60 -3.82
C ALA A 762 -43.68 40.70 -3.50
N GLY A 763 -44.10 40.83 -2.23
CA GLY A 763 -45.12 41.78 -1.80
C GLY A 763 -44.60 43.14 -1.31
N HIS A 764 -43.29 43.36 -1.24
CA HIS A 764 -42.74 44.59 -0.66
C HIS A 764 -43.00 45.83 -1.54
N PRO A 765 -43.38 46.99 -0.98
CA PRO A 765 -43.63 48.21 -1.76
C PRO A 765 -42.49 48.60 -2.71
N SER A 766 -41.23 48.54 -2.25
CA SER A 766 -40.06 48.81 -3.10
C SER A 766 -39.93 47.83 -4.28
N HIS A 767 -40.33 46.56 -4.11
CA HIS A 767 -40.33 45.58 -5.20
C HIS A 767 -41.49 45.83 -6.18
N LEU A 768 -42.64 46.27 -5.69
CA LEU A 768 -43.77 46.66 -6.55
C LEU A 768 -43.45 47.89 -7.43
N GLU A 769 -42.62 48.83 -6.93
CA GLU A 769 -42.11 49.95 -7.74
C GLU A 769 -41.17 49.47 -8.84
N VAL A 770 -40.25 48.56 -8.51
CA VAL A 770 -39.37 47.90 -9.49
C VAL A 770 -40.17 47.13 -10.53
N GLN A 771 -41.26 46.46 -10.13
CA GLN A 771 -42.14 45.73 -11.04
C GLN A 771 -42.80 46.65 -12.06
N LYS A 772 -43.24 47.86 -11.66
CA LYS A 772 -43.80 48.85 -12.58
C LYS A 772 -42.76 49.30 -13.61
N LEU A 773 -41.55 49.66 -13.16
CA LEU A 773 -40.45 50.03 -14.06
C LEU A 773 -40.09 48.88 -15.01
N ARG A 774 -40.10 47.64 -14.53
CA ARG A 774 -39.93 46.45 -15.36
C ARG A 774 -41.00 46.37 -16.44
N GLU A 775 -42.29 46.51 -16.08
CA GLU A 775 -43.41 46.40 -17.03
C GLU A 775 -43.38 47.47 -18.11
N GLU A 776 -42.77 48.63 -17.85
CA GLU A 776 -42.55 49.67 -18.85
C GLU A 776 -41.51 49.24 -19.90
N ILE A 777 -40.41 48.60 -19.48
CA ILE A 777 -39.27 48.26 -20.35
C ILE A 777 -39.26 46.81 -20.88
N CYS A 778 -40.04 45.91 -20.29
CA CYS A 778 -39.99 44.47 -20.53
C CYS A 778 -41.21 44.00 -21.35
N ASP A 779 -40.96 43.25 -22.42
CA ASP A 779 -41.98 42.65 -23.30
C ASP A 779 -42.40 41.27 -22.80
N ASP A 780 -41.44 40.47 -22.34
CA ASP A 780 -41.65 39.12 -21.84
C ASP A 780 -40.65 38.79 -20.72
N ALA A 781 -41.06 37.99 -19.75
CA ALA A 781 -40.23 37.63 -18.61
C ALA A 781 -40.41 36.17 -18.21
N LEU A 782 -39.29 35.52 -17.88
CA LEU A 782 -39.24 34.13 -17.46
C LEU A 782 -38.57 34.04 -16.10
N ALA A 783 -39.31 33.58 -15.09
CA ALA A 783 -38.83 33.47 -13.71
C ALA A 783 -38.71 32.01 -13.29
N TYR A 784 -37.61 31.67 -12.64
CA TYR A 784 -37.38 30.38 -12.01
C TYR A 784 -36.85 30.58 -10.59
N ASP A 785 -37.35 29.76 -9.67
CA ASP A 785 -36.74 29.63 -8.36
C ASP A 785 -35.69 28.52 -8.49
N MET A 786 -34.42 28.85 -8.23
CA MET A 786 -33.34 27.89 -8.27
C MET A 786 -32.93 27.52 -6.85
N GLU A 787 -33.06 26.25 -6.53
CA GLU A 787 -32.52 25.66 -5.30
C GLU A 787 -31.07 25.25 -5.57
N PHE A 788 -30.14 25.81 -4.79
CA PHE A 788 -28.70 25.54 -4.89
C PHE A 788 -28.21 24.63 -3.78
#